data_AF-A0A9W8X208-F1
#
_entry.id   AF-A0A9W8X208-F1
#
_cell.length_a   1.000
_cell.length_b   1.000
_cell.length_c   1.000
_cell.angle_alpha   90.00
_cell.angle_beta   90.00
_cell.angle_gamma   90.00
#
_symmetry.space_group_name_H-M   'P 1'
#
loop_
_entity.id
_entity.type
_entity.pdbx_description
1 polymer ?
#
loop_
_entity_poly.entity_id
_entity_poly.type
_entity_poly.pdbx_seq_one_letter_code
_entity_poly.pdbx_strand_id
1 'polypeptide(L)'
;MSVAHSYWQLLLTQGLCTGVGAGIFFVPIMGVCATYFTKKKAMALGMVTSGTAMGGVIYPLVVRQLLGKVGFGWTVRVLGLLNVVSLTFCIAFMRPRLPPRKTGPLVDWAAFRDAPYCLQVLGTCCMMPPVYCVFYYVASYARDELGMPYTESLNLVIILNGVGLPARVLPGFIADRFIGVLNVQAIALVFNVIMLWTWLSVNSIASYYVWVVFYGLGAGAFQSLFPSVIGAYSPDITKTGTRLGMAFTVIGFSALVGGPISGALLQVANGNYTVPICWAASSMMVGTAFTMHVTSTMHEYELDAIIVGAGFGGVYQLKKLRDAGYKVKLLESGSNYGGVWYWNRYPGARVDSAIPHYEFSDPELWKDWSWTERFPGSAELRKYFAHVALRWDLRKDTVFECFVEKAIWDDGEKKWRVTTATGLEYTAKFLLLNTGFAAKRYIPDWEGLETFKDLRGKRIAIIGTGSTGVQLATELAKVAGHLTVFQRTPNMALPMKQVHYDPPAQAFPRDQYPDLFTHRKDSFSGFSFNFIPRSTFTDTAAQRREVYEDLWARGDFQFWLATYVDMLFDPRANEEAYNFWCEKTRARIQDEQARDVLAPRKQPYAFGCKRISLEKGYFEIFNQEHVRLVDVSEKGSPIQCVTEKGIKTKAGEHELDVIVCATGYDAVTGGLTQIDIRGRGGVSLKDAWKEGAKTYLGMASHGFPNMFFTYGPQAPTALCNGPTCAELQGDWILTVMNHTRQRGLDIAVHEAAFTFQENSTPQKMNLVFANGDRHPNWGYHHVVLHVRSRLHNVAWFIDLTGAQYGNNQLVHRSDVYKALFVQDMKRYYQFGFCNGMFQKLAKVGGYPMLEYGLRFKAAHQLEKTLVSWEKQHLSMADLVGLDDLALFEQKKHGLYEGLLNALATYFGATNLAPAIKKWRRYDERTGRISVEAANSVMDDKGTQENLMTQQASSLEFW
;
A
#
# COMPACT_ATOMS: atom_id res chain seq x y z
N MET A 1 -29.52 2.27 48.88
CA MET A 1 -29.27 3.55 49.56
C MET A 1 -30.50 4.17 50.22
N SER A 2 -31.64 4.42 49.53
CA SER A 2 -32.78 5.17 50.11
C SER A 2 -33.47 4.52 51.32
N VAL A 3 -33.16 3.26 51.59
CA VAL A 3 -33.78 2.40 52.60
C VAL A 3 -32.72 1.81 53.55
N ALA A 4 -31.49 2.35 53.49
CA ALA A 4 -30.36 1.89 54.29
C ALA A 4 -30.46 2.43 55.73
N HIS A 5 -30.41 1.53 56.71
CA HIS A 5 -30.40 1.81 58.15
C HIS A 5 -29.05 1.53 58.79
N SER A 6 -28.12 0.86 58.09
CA SER A 6 -26.79 0.52 58.58
C SER A 6 -25.68 0.89 57.58
N TYR A 7 -24.47 1.12 58.10
CA TYR A 7 -23.31 1.48 57.29
C TYR A 7 -22.96 0.43 56.22
N TRP A 8 -23.06 -0.86 56.55
CA TRP A 8 -22.77 -1.92 55.58
C TRP A 8 -23.73 -1.92 54.39
N GLN A 9 -24.99 -1.51 54.58
CA GLN A 9 -25.97 -1.38 53.50
C GLN A 9 -25.59 -0.25 52.53
N LEU A 10 -24.94 0.81 53.03
CA LEU A 10 -24.38 1.86 52.18
C LEU A 10 -23.13 1.37 51.44
N LEU A 11 -22.23 0.63 52.09
CA LEU A 11 -21.09 0.00 51.43
C LEU A 11 -21.54 -0.94 50.29
N LEU A 12 -22.55 -1.77 50.53
CA LEU A 12 -23.11 -2.66 49.52
C LEU A 12 -23.74 -1.86 48.37
N THR A 13 -24.62 -0.90 48.69
CA THR A 13 -25.41 -0.22 47.65
C THR A 13 -24.64 0.86 46.89
N GLN A 14 -23.79 1.64 47.56
CA GLN A 14 -22.98 2.71 46.96
C GLN A 14 -21.60 2.24 46.49
N GLY A 15 -20.96 1.36 47.25
CA GLY A 15 -19.65 0.80 46.87
C GLY A 15 -19.79 -0.25 45.78
N LEU A 16 -20.47 -1.36 46.09
CA LEU A 16 -20.53 -2.52 45.19
C LEU A 16 -21.53 -2.32 44.04
N CYS A 17 -22.81 -2.09 44.33
CA CYS A 17 -23.85 -2.06 43.30
C CYS A 17 -23.66 -0.92 42.29
N THR A 18 -23.36 0.30 42.76
CA THR A 18 -23.06 1.43 41.86
C THR A 18 -21.78 1.19 41.06
N GLY A 19 -20.73 0.62 41.67
CA GLY A 19 -19.48 0.29 40.97
C GLY A 19 -19.67 -0.74 39.86
N VAL A 20 -20.36 -1.85 40.14
CA VAL A 20 -20.69 -2.88 39.14
C VAL A 20 -21.54 -2.30 38.02
N GLY A 21 -22.58 -1.53 38.36
CA GLY A 21 -23.42 -0.84 37.37
C GLY A 21 -22.60 0.08 36.46
N ALA A 22 -21.73 0.91 37.06
CA ALA A 22 -20.85 1.82 36.32
C ALA A 22 -19.89 1.08 35.38
N GLY A 23 -19.29 -0.03 35.83
CA GLY A 23 -18.40 -0.84 35.01
C GLY A 23 -19.09 -1.48 33.80
N ILE A 24 -20.31 -2.01 34.00
CA ILE A 24 -21.09 -2.66 32.94
C ILE A 24 -21.46 -1.69 31.81
N PHE A 25 -21.71 -0.41 32.10
CA PHE A 25 -22.08 0.54 31.05
C PHE A 25 -20.88 1.33 30.50
N PHE A 26 -19.95 1.79 31.35
CA PHE A 26 -18.96 2.79 30.95
C PHE A 26 -17.97 2.24 29.91
N VAL A 27 -17.38 1.08 30.17
CA VAL A 27 -16.36 0.49 29.29
C VAL A 27 -16.95 0.11 27.93
N PRO A 28 -18.12 -0.56 27.84
CA PRO A 28 -18.74 -0.84 26.55
C PRO A 28 -19.12 0.41 25.76
N ILE A 29 -19.62 1.47 26.41
CA ILE A 29 -19.95 2.73 25.73
C ILE A 29 -18.70 3.36 25.10
N MET A 30 -17.60 3.41 25.85
CA MET A 30 -16.32 3.93 25.34
C MET A 30 -15.81 3.08 24.16
N GLY A 31 -15.88 1.76 24.28
CA GLY A 31 -15.52 0.83 23.21
C GLY A 31 -16.37 1.02 21.94
N VAL A 32 -17.69 1.10 22.09
CA VAL A 32 -18.62 1.31 20.97
C VAL A 32 -18.38 2.66 20.30
N CYS A 33 -18.29 3.76 21.08
CA CYS A 33 -18.04 5.10 20.53
C CYS A 33 -16.73 5.14 19.72
N ALA A 34 -15.66 4.52 20.25
CA ALA A 34 -14.37 4.43 19.56
C ALA A 34 -14.44 3.74 18.19
N THR A 35 -15.45 2.89 17.92
CA THR A 35 -15.63 2.25 16.61
C THR A 35 -16.32 3.13 15.57
N TYR A 36 -17.01 4.20 15.97
CA TYR A 36 -17.75 5.07 15.03
C TYR A 36 -16.86 6.11 14.33
N PHE A 37 -15.75 6.50 14.97
CA PHE A 37 -14.93 7.63 14.52
C PHE A 37 -13.53 7.18 14.13
N THR A 38 -13.15 7.46 12.88
CA THR A 38 -11.78 7.25 12.35
C THR A 38 -10.97 8.55 12.30
N LYS A 39 -11.65 9.70 12.22
CA LYS A 39 -11.09 11.05 12.38
C LYS A 39 -11.76 11.71 13.57
N LYS A 40 -11.04 12.59 14.27
CA LYS A 40 -11.53 13.31 15.46
C LYS A 40 -11.96 12.38 16.61
N LYS A 41 -11.26 11.24 16.75
CA LYS A 41 -11.61 10.17 17.68
C LYS A 41 -11.39 10.61 19.14
N ALA A 42 -10.26 11.24 19.44
CA ALA A 42 -9.97 11.73 20.78
C ALA A 42 -10.97 12.81 21.21
N MET A 43 -11.39 13.68 20.29
CA MET A 43 -12.44 14.66 20.53
C MET A 43 -13.80 14.01 20.84
N ALA A 44 -14.20 12.98 20.08
CA ALA A 44 -15.45 12.27 20.30
C ALA A 44 -15.47 11.54 21.66
N LEU A 45 -14.38 10.85 22.01
CA LEU A 45 -14.22 10.22 23.32
C LEU A 45 -14.19 11.27 24.45
N GLY A 46 -13.56 12.42 24.22
CA GLY A 46 -13.59 13.58 25.10
C GLY A 46 -15.02 14.03 25.41
N MET A 47 -15.85 14.22 24.37
CA MET A 47 -17.26 14.61 24.53
C MET A 47 -18.07 13.59 25.34
N VAL A 48 -17.86 12.28 25.12
CA VAL A 48 -18.53 11.24 25.90
C VAL A 48 -18.11 11.28 27.37
N THR A 49 -16.81 11.43 27.64
CA THR A 49 -16.28 11.50 29.02
C THR A 49 -16.63 12.80 29.75
N SER A 50 -16.98 13.89 29.06
CA SER A 50 -17.48 15.12 29.68
C SER A 50 -18.74 14.92 30.52
N GLY A 51 -19.51 13.85 30.27
CA GLY A 51 -20.66 13.47 31.09
C GLY A 51 -20.34 13.31 32.57
N THR A 52 -19.14 12.81 32.94
CA THR A 52 -18.79 12.64 34.36
C THR A 52 -18.57 13.98 35.08
N ALA A 53 -18.11 15.02 34.38
CA ALA A 53 -17.92 16.36 34.91
C ALA A 53 -19.26 17.06 35.10
N MET A 54 -20.18 16.92 34.13
CA MET A 54 -21.56 17.37 34.31
C MET A 54 -22.22 16.68 35.51
N GLY A 55 -22.00 15.37 35.69
CA GLY A 55 -22.44 14.66 36.89
C GLY A 55 -21.84 15.24 38.17
N GLY A 56 -20.53 15.51 38.18
CA GLY A 56 -19.85 16.16 39.31
C GLY A 56 -20.39 17.54 39.67
N VAL A 57 -21.05 18.24 38.75
CA VAL A 57 -21.74 19.51 39.00
C VAL A 57 -23.19 19.30 39.46
N ILE A 58 -23.95 18.47 38.73
CA ILE A 58 -25.40 18.31 38.93
C ILE A 58 -25.70 17.58 40.24
N TYR A 59 -24.99 16.49 40.56
CA TYR A 59 -25.32 15.65 41.72
C TYR A 59 -25.16 16.39 43.05
N PRO A 60 -24.05 17.10 43.32
CA PRO A 60 -23.92 17.90 44.55
C PRO A 60 -24.96 19.00 44.65
N LEU A 61 -25.33 19.65 43.53
CA LEU A 61 -26.36 20.69 43.52
C LEU A 61 -27.75 20.13 43.89
N VAL A 62 -28.12 18.97 43.32
CA VAL A 62 -29.38 18.29 43.65
C VAL A 62 -29.40 17.87 45.12
N VAL A 63 -28.32 17.28 45.62
CA VAL A 63 -28.22 16.89 47.04
C VAL A 63 -28.32 18.13 47.93
N ARG A 64 -27.58 19.20 47.65
CA ARG A 64 -27.59 20.44 48.43
C ARG A 64 -29.00 21.03 48.54
N GLN A 65 -29.77 21.02 47.44
CA GLN A 65 -31.10 21.61 47.40
C GLN A 65 -32.20 20.74 48.03
N LEU A 66 -32.07 19.41 47.91
CA LEU A 66 -33.12 18.47 48.32
C LEU A 66 -32.90 17.88 49.72
N LEU A 67 -31.66 17.72 50.17
CA LEU A 67 -31.35 17.01 51.40
C LEU A 67 -32.06 17.63 52.62
N GLY A 68 -32.04 18.96 52.74
CA GLY A 68 -32.72 19.69 53.81
C GLY A 68 -34.24 19.82 53.64
N LYS A 69 -34.80 19.58 52.44
CA LYS A 69 -36.22 19.79 52.12
C LYS A 69 -37.05 18.51 52.16
N VAL A 70 -36.53 17.43 51.58
CA VAL A 70 -37.26 16.16 51.39
C VAL A 70 -36.58 14.98 52.09
N GLY A 71 -35.48 15.23 52.78
CA GLY A 71 -34.72 14.22 53.50
C GLY A 71 -33.87 13.31 52.60
N PHE A 72 -33.01 12.51 53.23
CA PHE A 72 -32.04 11.65 52.54
C PHE A 72 -32.69 10.62 51.60
N GLY A 73 -33.73 9.92 52.08
CA GLY A 73 -34.38 8.85 51.32
C GLY A 73 -34.92 9.30 49.96
N TRP A 74 -35.67 10.41 49.93
CA TRP A 74 -36.21 10.97 48.68
C TRP A 74 -35.15 11.65 47.82
N THR A 75 -34.16 12.31 48.43
CA THR A 75 -33.03 12.89 47.69
C THR A 75 -32.31 11.83 46.86
N VAL A 76 -32.02 10.66 47.46
CA VAL A 76 -31.39 9.53 46.76
C VAL A 76 -32.30 8.93 45.68
N ARG A 77 -33.63 8.86 45.90
CA ARG A 77 -34.57 8.40 44.87
C ARG A 77 -34.60 9.32 43.65
N VAL A 78 -34.55 10.64 43.86
CA VAL A 78 -34.47 11.63 42.77
C VAL A 78 -33.19 11.43 41.95
N LEU A 79 -32.04 11.21 42.59
CA LEU A 79 -30.80 10.88 41.89
C LEU A 79 -30.91 9.56 41.10
N GLY A 80 -31.61 8.57 41.64
CA GLY A 80 -31.91 7.32 40.95
C GLY A 80 -32.77 7.52 39.69
N LEU A 81 -33.84 8.32 39.79
CA LEU A 81 -34.71 8.63 38.65
C LEU A 81 -33.96 9.39 37.56
N LEU A 82 -33.09 10.33 37.93
CA LEU A 82 -32.23 11.05 36.99
C LEU A 82 -31.35 10.06 36.19
N ASN A 83 -30.74 9.09 36.87
CA ASN A 83 -29.96 8.03 36.22
C ASN A 83 -30.80 7.17 35.27
N VAL A 84 -32.00 6.78 35.66
CA VAL A 84 -32.90 5.96 34.81
C VAL A 84 -33.22 6.71 33.51
N VAL A 85 -33.55 7.99 33.58
CA VAL A 85 -33.85 8.81 32.41
C VAL A 85 -32.62 8.91 31.49
N SER A 86 -31.46 9.23 32.04
CA SER A 86 -30.21 9.35 31.26
C SER A 86 -29.82 8.03 30.59
N LEU A 87 -29.88 6.90 31.32
CA LEU A 87 -29.53 5.59 30.78
C LEU A 87 -30.54 5.09 29.74
N THR A 88 -31.82 5.41 29.88
CA THR A 88 -32.85 5.08 28.89
C THR A 88 -32.54 5.75 27.55
N PHE A 89 -32.10 7.01 27.56
CA PHE A 89 -31.66 7.71 26.36
C PHE A 89 -30.42 7.06 25.75
N CYS A 90 -29.42 6.71 26.57
CA CYS A 90 -28.24 6.00 26.07
C CYS A 90 -28.61 4.67 25.39
N ILE A 91 -29.47 3.85 25.99
CA ILE A 91 -29.89 2.56 25.43
C ILE A 91 -30.64 2.73 24.10
N ALA A 92 -31.48 3.77 23.97
CA ALA A 92 -32.24 4.01 22.74
C ALA A 92 -31.36 4.37 21.53
N PHE A 93 -30.26 5.08 21.76
CA PHE A 93 -29.43 5.65 20.68
C PHE A 93 -28.08 4.96 20.47
N MET A 94 -27.49 4.33 21.48
CA MET A 94 -26.22 3.61 21.33
C MET A 94 -26.42 2.27 20.64
N ARG A 95 -25.92 2.15 19.41
CA ARG A 95 -25.91 0.90 18.64
C ARG A 95 -24.47 0.48 18.36
N PRO A 96 -24.15 -0.82 18.28
CA PRO A 96 -22.83 -1.27 17.86
C PRO A 96 -22.68 -1.14 16.32
N ARG A 97 -21.56 -0.56 15.85
CA ARG A 97 -21.25 -0.43 14.42
C ARG A 97 -20.79 -1.75 13.80
N LEU A 98 -20.01 -2.52 14.55
CA LEU A 98 -19.45 -3.80 14.11
C LEU A 98 -20.36 -4.93 14.58
N PRO A 99 -20.53 -6.00 13.78
CA PRO A 99 -21.31 -7.15 14.22
C PRO A 99 -20.73 -7.74 15.50
N PRO A 100 -21.57 -8.15 16.46
CA PRO A 100 -21.12 -8.68 17.75
C PRO A 100 -20.23 -9.90 17.54
N ARG A 101 -19.10 -9.92 18.24
CA ARG A 101 -18.16 -11.05 18.21
C ARG A 101 -18.83 -12.25 18.87
N LYS A 102 -19.00 -13.36 18.13
CA LYS A 102 -19.65 -14.58 18.66
C LYS A 102 -18.86 -15.25 19.79
N THR A 103 -17.54 -15.13 19.79
CA THR A 103 -16.63 -15.65 20.85
C THR A 103 -15.27 -14.93 20.83
N GLY A 104 -14.73 -14.66 22.02
CA GLY A 104 -13.38 -14.11 22.21
C GLY A 104 -12.96 -14.22 23.68
N PRO A 105 -11.65 -14.32 23.98
CA PRO A 105 -11.18 -14.41 25.36
C PRO A 105 -11.48 -13.10 26.10
N LEU A 106 -11.91 -13.22 27.36
CA LEU A 106 -12.11 -12.07 28.26
C LEU A 106 -10.80 -11.33 28.56
N VAL A 107 -9.67 -12.00 28.37
CA VAL A 107 -8.31 -11.49 28.64
C VAL A 107 -7.46 -11.61 27.37
N ASP A 108 -6.85 -10.51 26.93
CA ASP A 108 -5.83 -10.50 25.88
C ASP A 108 -4.45 -10.74 26.49
N TRP A 109 -4.07 -12.01 26.67
CA TRP A 109 -2.79 -12.38 27.30
C TRP A 109 -1.57 -11.78 26.60
N ALA A 110 -1.66 -11.49 25.30
CA ALA A 110 -0.60 -10.82 24.55
C ALA A 110 -0.33 -9.40 25.03
N ALA A 111 -1.33 -8.72 25.61
CA ALA A 111 -1.18 -7.35 26.13
C ALA A 111 -0.16 -7.28 27.27
N PHE A 112 0.02 -8.36 28.06
CA PHE A 112 1.03 -8.38 29.13
C PHE A 112 2.48 -8.44 28.63
N ARG A 113 2.69 -8.79 27.35
CA ARG A 113 4.01 -8.78 26.69
C ARG A 113 4.26 -7.49 25.91
N ASP A 114 3.25 -6.62 25.83
CA ASP A 114 3.31 -5.34 25.14
C ASP A 114 3.83 -4.29 26.14
N ALA A 115 5.15 -4.09 26.14
CA ALA A 115 5.82 -3.21 27.09
C ALA A 115 5.21 -1.78 27.12
N PRO A 116 4.92 -1.13 25.97
CA PRO A 116 4.21 0.14 25.93
C PRO A 116 2.86 0.14 26.65
N TYR A 117 2.02 -0.87 26.38
CA TYR A 117 0.73 -1.01 27.06
C TYR A 117 0.90 -1.22 28.56
N CYS A 118 1.80 -2.13 28.98
CA CYS A 118 2.07 -2.41 30.39
C CYS A 118 2.57 -1.17 31.15
N LEU A 119 3.55 -0.46 30.58
CA LEU A 119 4.09 0.77 31.17
C LEU A 119 3.04 1.88 31.23
N GLN A 120 2.18 2.01 30.22
CA GLN A 120 1.06 2.95 30.25
C GLN A 120 0.07 2.63 31.37
N VAL A 121 -0.28 1.36 31.55
CA VAL A 121 -1.19 0.91 32.62
C VAL A 121 -0.56 1.11 34.00
N LEU A 122 0.70 0.73 34.18
CA LEU A 122 1.45 0.92 35.43
C LEU A 122 1.59 2.42 35.77
N GLY A 123 1.98 3.24 34.80
CA GLY A 123 2.07 4.69 34.98
C GLY A 123 0.73 5.29 35.40
N THR A 124 -0.36 4.87 34.76
CA THR A 124 -1.72 5.31 35.15
C THR A 124 -2.09 4.86 36.57
N CYS A 125 -1.64 3.67 37.01
CA CYS A 125 -1.85 3.22 38.39
C CYS A 125 -1.14 4.09 39.42
N CYS A 126 -0.02 4.73 39.08
CA CYS A 126 0.63 5.72 39.96
C CYS A 126 -0.07 7.09 39.93
N MET A 127 -0.75 7.43 38.84
CA MET A 127 -1.41 8.73 38.64
C MET A 127 -2.83 8.82 39.20
N MET A 128 -3.59 7.73 39.17
CA MET A 128 -4.98 7.73 39.62
C MET A 128 -5.16 8.05 41.12
N PRO A 129 -4.36 7.50 42.04
CA PRO A 129 -4.51 7.82 43.47
C PRO A 129 -4.33 9.32 43.78
N PRO A 130 -3.29 10.01 43.25
CA PRO A 130 -3.13 11.46 43.39
C PRO A 130 -4.30 12.30 42.88
N VAL A 131 -4.91 11.91 41.75
CA VAL A 131 -6.05 12.64 41.19
C VAL A 131 -7.20 12.65 42.19
N TYR A 132 -7.58 11.49 42.72
CA TYR A 132 -8.66 11.39 43.69
C TYR A 132 -8.34 12.00 45.06
N CYS A 133 -7.06 12.01 45.48
CA CYS A 133 -6.62 12.73 46.67
C CYS A 133 -7.10 14.20 46.64
N VAL A 134 -6.93 14.88 45.52
CA VAL A 134 -7.40 16.27 45.38
C VAL A 134 -8.91 16.36 45.50
N PHE A 135 -9.67 15.51 44.79
CA PHE A 135 -11.14 15.52 44.85
C PHE A 135 -11.68 15.29 46.27
N TYR A 136 -11.04 14.45 47.08
CA TYR A 136 -11.48 14.16 48.45
C TYR A 136 -11.12 15.26 49.44
N TYR A 137 -9.91 15.81 49.34
CA TYR A 137 -9.37 16.72 50.36
C TYR A 137 -9.46 18.20 49.99
N VAL A 138 -9.86 18.58 48.77
CA VAL A 138 -9.99 20.00 48.39
C VAL A 138 -10.94 20.78 49.31
N ALA A 139 -12.07 20.18 49.67
CA ALA A 139 -13.05 20.83 50.54
C ALA A 139 -12.68 20.75 52.04
N SER A 140 -11.87 19.78 52.47
CA SER A 140 -11.40 19.69 53.86
C SER A 140 -10.20 20.62 54.08
N TYR A 141 -9.23 20.65 53.17
CA TYR A 141 -8.11 21.61 53.19
C TYR A 141 -8.60 23.06 53.29
N ALA A 142 -9.59 23.44 52.47
CA ALA A 142 -10.18 24.78 52.55
C ALA A 142 -10.76 25.11 53.93
N ARG A 143 -11.34 24.13 54.63
CA ARG A 143 -11.94 24.32 55.95
C ARG A 143 -10.89 24.35 57.05
N ASP A 144 -10.01 23.35 57.02
CA ASP A 144 -9.07 23.05 58.10
C ASP A 144 -7.88 24.04 58.09
N GLU A 145 -7.38 24.41 56.91
CA GLU A 145 -6.19 25.26 56.75
C GLU A 145 -6.53 26.71 56.40
N LEU A 146 -7.59 26.95 55.62
CA LEU A 146 -7.96 28.29 55.14
C LEU A 146 -9.19 28.89 55.86
N GLY A 147 -9.82 28.15 56.77
CA GLY A 147 -10.98 28.62 57.55
C GLY A 147 -12.25 28.87 56.72
N MET A 148 -12.37 28.28 55.53
CA MET A 148 -13.52 28.48 54.64
C MET A 148 -14.80 27.85 55.23
N PRO A 149 -15.97 28.51 55.14
CA PRO A 149 -17.24 27.92 55.56
C PRO A 149 -17.58 26.63 54.81
N TYR A 150 -18.26 25.68 55.46
CA TYR A 150 -18.62 24.39 54.88
C TYR A 150 -19.40 24.50 53.57
N THR A 151 -20.35 25.43 53.47
CA THR A 151 -21.15 25.63 52.26
C THR A 151 -20.34 26.18 51.10
N GLU A 152 -19.31 26.99 51.39
CA GLU A 152 -18.42 27.57 50.37
C GLU A 152 -17.37 26.56 49.91
N SER A 153 -16.85 25.73 50.81
CA SER A 153 -15.83 24.72 50.44
C SER A 153 -16.37 23.67 49.47
N LEU A 154 -17.69 23.41 49.49
CA LEU A 154 -18.36 22.57 48.49
C LEU A 154 -18.36 23.19 47.08
N ASN A 155 -18.31 24.52 46.94
CA ASN A 155 -18.25 25.17 45.63
C ASN A 155 -16.93 24.87 44.90
N LEU A 156 -15.85 24.61 45.62
CA LEU A 156 -14.55 24.26 45.02
C LEU A 156 -14.66 22.98 44.20
N VAL A 157 -15.35 21.96 44.70
CA VAL A 157 -15.58 20.70 43.97
C VAL A 157 -16.44 20.92 42.72
N ILE A 158 -17.42 21.82 42.80
CA ILE A 158 -18.28 22.18 41.66
C ILE A 158 -17.46 22.89 40.58
N ILE A 159 -16.61 23.86 40.96
CA ILE A 159 -15.74 24.60 40.04
C ILE A 159 -14.73 23.68 39.38
N LEU A 160 -14.08 22.82 40.17
CA LEU A 160 -13.12 21.82 39.70
C LEU A 160 -13.71 20.95 38.58
N ASN A 161 -14.95 20.48 38.73
CA ASN A 161 -15.64 19.70 37.70
C ASN A 161 -16.13 20.57 36.53
N GLY A 162 -16.67 21.77 36.80
CA GLY A 162 -17.22 22.66 35.78
C GLY A 162 -16.16 23.14 34.78
N VAL A 163 -15.00 23.56 35.27
CA VAL A 163 -13.85 23.95 34.44
C VAL A 163 -13.26 22.74 33.68
N GLY A 164 -13.43 21.53 34.22
CA GLY A 164 -13.03 20.30 33.56
C GLY A 164 -13.78 19.99 32.26
N LEU A 165 -14.96 20.58 32.02
CA LEU A 165 -15.76 20.34 30.80
C LEU A 165 -15.05 20.73 29.50
N PRO A 166 -14.61 21.99 29.30
CA PRO A 166 -13.84 22.35 28.10
C PRO A 166 -12.51 21.59 28.02
N ALA A 167 -11.87 21.36 29.16
CA ALA A 167 -10.62 20.61 29.24
C ALA A 167 -10.73 19.13 28.88
N ARG A 168 -11.94 18.56 28.75
CA ARG A 168 -12.13 17.19 28.26
C ARG A 168 -12.32 17.10 26.75
N VAL A 169 -12.66 18.19 26.09
CA VAL A 169 -12.90 18.23 24.64
C VAL A 169 -11.71 18.85 23.91
N LEU A 170 -11.17 19.95 24.44
CA LEU A 170 -10.12 20.72 23.79
C LEU A 170 -8.81 19.92 23.58
N PRO A 171 -8.30 19.14 24.54
CA PRO A 171 -7.10 18.34 24.32
C PRO A 171 -7.29 17.27 23.25
N GLY A 172 -8.49 16.66 23.18
CA GLY A 172 -8.84 15.73 22.10
C GLY A 172 -8.84 16.40 20.73
N PHE A 173 -9.39 17.62 20.64
CA PHE A 173 -9.32 18.43 19.41
C PHE A 173 -7.88 18.75 19.00
N ILE A 174 -7.02 19.16 19.95
CA ILE A 174 -5.61 19.46 19.67
C ILE A 174 -4.86 18.20 19.24
N ALA A 175 -5.12 17.08 19.91
CA ALA A 175 -4.52 15.79 19.62
C ALA A 175 -4.84 15.32 18.19
N ASP A 176 -6.12 15.41 17.80
CA ASP A 176 -6.57 14.96 16.48
C ASP A 176 -6.15 15.90 15.33
N ARG A 177 -5.73 17.15 15.61
CA ARG A 177 -5.50 18.19 14.61
C ARG A 177 -4.04 18.57 14.41
N PHE A 178 -3.23 18.59 15.47
CA PHE A 178 -1.93 19.26 15.45
C PHE A 178 -0.74 18.37 15.80
N ILE A 179 -0.78 17.70 16.96
CA ILE A 179 0.45 17.10 17.53
C ILE A 179 0.29 15.66 18.01
N GLY A 180 -0.88 15.03 17.83
CA GLY A 180 -1.11 13.63 18.21
C GLY A 180 -1.45 13.42 19.70
N VAL A 181 -2.15 12.32 20.00
CA VAL A 181 -2.73 12.07 21.33
C VAL A 181 -1.70 11.86 22.44
N LEU A 182 -0.58 11.19 22.13
CA LEU A 182 0.48 10.90 23.10
C LEU A 182 1.20 12.18 23.55
N ASN A 183 1.49 13.09 22.62
CA ASN A 183 2.16 14.34 22.91
C ASN A 183 1.28 15.28 23.75
N VAL A 184 -0.01 15.40 23.42
CA VAL A 184 -0.95 16.18 24.23
C VAL A 184 -1.06 15.60 25.64
N GLN A 185 -1.07 14.28 25.78
CA GLN A 185 -1.10 13.63 27.09
C GLN A 185 0.16 13.95 27.90
N ALA A 186 1.37 13.85 27.31
CA ALA A 186 2.61 14.20 27.98
C ALA A 186 2.58 15.64 28.54
N ILE A 187 2.14 16.61 27.73
CA ILE A 187 2.01 18.01 28.16
C ILE A 187 1.03 18.13 29.33
N ALA A 188 -0.15 17.51 29.23
CA ALA A 188 -1.17 17.54 30.28
C ALA A 188 -0.67 16.90 31.60
N LEU A 189 0.15 15.86 31.51
CA LEU A 189 0.70 15.18 32.68
C LEU A 189 1.76 16.02 33.39
N VAL A 190 2.70 16.62 32.65
CA VAL A 190 3.69 17.55 33.22
C VAL A 190 2.99 18.73 33.88
N PHE A 191 1.96 19.27 33.24
CA PHE A 191 1.14 20.33 33.82
C PHE A 191 0.48 19.91 35.15
N ASN A 192 -0.08 18.70 35.24
CA ASN A 192 -0.66 18.19 36.49
C ASN A 192 0.38 18.02 37.61
N VAL A 193 1.60 17.57 37.29
CA VAL A 193 2.70 17.46 38.28
C VAL A 193 3.01 18.84 38.87
N ILE A 194 3.15 19.85 38.02
CA ILE A 194 3.40 21.24 38.44
C ILE A 194 2.25 21.73 39.32
N MET A 195 1.00 21.50 38.91
CA MET A 195 -0.17 21.92 39.68
C MET A 195 -0.22 21.27 41.07
N LEU A 196 0.14 19.99 41.22
CA LEU A 196 0.18 19.34 42.53
C LEU A 196 1.25 19.93 43.45
N TRP A 197 2.46 20.21 42.95
CA TRP A 197 3.51 20.85 43.75
C TRP A 197 3.16 22.28 44.17
N THR A 198 2.48 23.03 43.31
CA THR A 198 2.01 24.39 43.63
C THR A 198 0.87 24.42 44.65
N TRP A 199 0.27 23.28 45.01
CA TRP A 199 -0.71 23.25 46.11
C TRP A 199 -0.06 23.68 47.45
N LEU A 200 1.21 23.32 47.67
CA LEU A 200 1.95 23.70 48.89
C LEU A 200 2.11 25.21 49.09
N SER A 201 2.02 26.01 48.02
CA SER A 201 2.15 27.47 48.10
C SER A 201 0.82 28.20 48.27
N VAL A 202 -0.31 27.47 48.36
CA VAL A 202 -1.63 28.08 48.55
C VAL A 202 -1.89 28.38 50.03
N ASN A 203 -1.93 29.66 50.35
CA ASN A 203 -2.12 30.19 51.70
C ASN A 203 -3.34 31.12 51.85
N SER A 204 -4.17 31.28 50.81
CA SER A 204 -5.33 32.16 50.84
C SER A 204 -6.51 31.55 50.10
N ILE A 205 -7.73 31.97 50.46
CA ILE A 205 -8.96 31.55 49.77
C ILE A 205 -8.94 31.94 48.29
N ALA A 206 -8.49 33.16 47.97
CA ALA A 206 -8.43 33.65 46.59
C ALA A 206 -7.45 32.84 45.72
N SER A 207 -6.24 32.59 46.23
CA SER A 207 -5.26 31.75 45.52
C SER A 207 -5.74 30.31 45.38
N TYR A 208 -6.57 29.81 46.32
CA TYR A 208 -7.11 28.46 46.21
C TYR A 208 -8.15 28.30 45.11
N TYR A 209 -9.06 29.28 44.92
CA TYR A 209 -9.98 29.27 43.77
C TYR A 209 -9.23 29.25 42.44
N VAL A 210 -8.17 30.05 42.31
CA VAL A 210 -7.33 30.07 41.10
C VAL A 210 -6.68 28.71 40.88
N TRP A 211 -6.08 28.14 41.92
CA TRP A 211 -5.44 26.83 41.86
C TRP A 211 -6.42 25.72 41.44
N VAL A 212 -7.63 25.72 42.01
CA VAL A 212 -8.70 24.74 41.68
C VAL A 212 -9.11 24.83 40.21
N VAL A 213 -9.19 26.03 39.63
CA VAL A 213 -9.50 26.22 38.20
C VAL A 213 -8.41 25.58 37.33
N PHE A 214 -7.14 25.91 37.57
CA PHE A 214 -6.03 25.37 36.78
C PHE A 214 -5.86 23.86 36.96
N TYR A 215 -5.97 23.35 38.18
CA TYR A 215 -5.92 21.92 38.43
C TYR A 215 -7.09 21.20 37.75
N GLY A 216 -8.30 21.78 37.79
CA GLY A 216 -9.48 21.25 37.09
C GLY A 216 -9.27 21.10 35.58
N LEU A 217 -8.57 22.05 34.94
CA LEU A 217 -8.17 21.93 33.53
C LEU A 217 -7.22 20.75 33.30
N GLY A 218 -6.19 20.62 34.13
CA GLY A 218 -5.21 19.53 34.03
C GLY A 218 -5.84 18.15 34.26
N ALA A 219 -6.64 18.02 35.31
CA ALA A 219 -7.32 16.79 35.67
C ALA A 219 -8.36 16.39 34.60
N GLY A 220 -9.10 17.36 34.04
CA GLY A 220 -10.01 17.14 32.93
C GLY A 220 -9.30 16.62 31.67
N ALA A 221 -8.16 17.23 31.32
CA ALA A 221 -7.34 16.80 30.20
C ALA A 221 -6.83 15.36 30.36
N PHE A 222 -6.31 15.03 31.55
CA PHE A 222 -5.85 13.67 31.86
C PHE A 222 -6.96 12.61 31.72
N GLN A 223 -8.13 12.86 32.31
CA GLN A 223 -9.23 11.90 32.34
C GLN A 223 -9.82 11.61 30.96
N SER A 224 -9.85 12.60 30.05
CA SER A 224 -10.38 12.43 28.69
C SER A 224 -9.40 11.75 27.73
N LEU A 225 -8.10 12.01 27.89
CA LEU A 225 -7.07 11.46 27.00
C LEU A 225 -6.74 9.99 27.33
N PHE A 226 -6.88 9.58 28.59
CA PHE A 226 -6.53 8.24 29.05
C PHE A 226 -7.15 7.09 28.21
N PRO A 227 -8.47 7.05 27.95
CA PRO A 227 -9.07 6.00 27.10
C PRO A 227 -8.59 6.05 25.65
N SER A 228 -8.34 7.26 25.13
CA SER A 228 -7.86 7.49 23.77
C SER A 228 -6.45 6.92 23.56
N VAL A 229 -5.59 7.05 24.58
CA VAL A 229 -4.22 6.56 24.58
C VAL A 229 -4.15 5.04 24.62
N ILE A 230 -4.95 4.38 25.46
CA ILE A 230 -5.05 2.90 25.44
C ILE A 230 -5.56 2.40 24.09
N GLY A 231 -6.49 3.15 23.48
CA GLY A 231 -6.95 2.89 22.12
C GLY A 231 -5.81 2.98 21.09
N ALA A 232 -4.88 3.92 21.25
CA ALA A 232 -3.70 4.06 20.38
C ALA A 232 -2.70 2.90 20.54
N TYR A 233 -2.54 2.37 21.76
CA TYR A 233 -1.72 1.17 22.02
C TYR A 233 -2.45 -0.16 21.74
N SER A 234 -3.61 -0.12 21.09
CA SER A 234 -4.35 -1.32 20.68
C SER A 234 -4.17 -1.56 19.18
N PRO A 235 -3.23 -2.41 18.75
CA PRO A 235 -2.98 -2.66 17.32
C PRO A 235 -4.17 -3.32 16.62
N ASP A 236 -5.09 -3.90 17.40
CA ASP A 236 -6.33 -4.52 16.94
C ASP A 236 -7.55 -3.76 17.47
N ILE A 237 -8.27 -3.04 16.58
CA ILE A 237 -9.50 -2.31 16.95
C ILE A 237 -10.60 -3.22 17.54
N THR A 238 -10.61 -4.50 17.19
CA THR A 238 -11.59 -5.48 17.69
C THR A 238 -11.27 -5.92 19.12
N LYS A 239 -10.04 -5.68 19.60
CA LYS A 239 -9.59 -5.93 20.97
C LYS A 239 -9.52 -4.66 21.81
N THR A 240 -9.76 -3.48 21.25
CA THR A 240 -9.72 -2.22 21.99
C THR A 240 -10.61 -2.26 23.23
N GLY A 241 -11.84 -2.79 23.12
CA GLY A 241 -12.73 -2.94 24.28
C GLY A 241 -12.16 -3.87 25.36
N THR A 242 -11.55 -4.99 24.97
CA THR A 242 -10.92 -5.95 25.89
C THR A 242 -9.72 -5.34 26.62
N ARG A 243 -8.80 -4.70 25.88
CA ARG A 243 -7.63 -4.02 26.47
C ARG A 243 -8.04 -2.85 27.36
N LEU A 244 -9.05 -2.08 26.95
CA LEU A 244 -9.60 -1.00 27.78
C LEU A 244 -10.20 -1.55 29.09
N GLY A 245 -10.96 -2.64 29.03
CA GLY A 245 -11.50 -3.32 30.21
C GLY A 245 -10.42 -3.87 31.13
N MET A 246 -9.38 -4.50 30.58
CA MET A 246 -8.23 -4.97 31.35
C MET A 246 -7.51 -3.82 32.07
N ALA A 247 -7.23 -2.72 31.37
CA ALA A 247 -6.60 -1.55 31.95
C ALA A 247 -7.44 -0.94 33.08
N PHE A 248 -8.75 -0.72 32.85
CA PHE A 248 -9.66 -0.20 33.89
C PHE A 248 -9.78 -1.14 35.09
N THR A 249 -9.66 -2.46 34.89
CA THR A 249 -9.67 -3.43 36.00
C THR A 249 -8.47 -3.23 36.92
N VAL A 250 -7.26 -3.17 36.35
CA VAL A 250 -6.03 -2.95 37.13
C VAL A 250 -6.05 -1.57 37.80
N ILE A 251 -6.46 -0.55 37.06
CA ILE A 251 -6.54 0.83 37.55
C ILE A 251 -7.60 0.99 38.65
N GLY A 252 -8.69 0.24 38.59
CA GLY A 252 -9.74 0.25 39.62
C GLY A 252 -9.20 -0.08 41.01
N PHE A 253 -8.27 -1.05 41.12
CA PHE A 253 -7.59 -1.36 42.38
C PHE A 253 -6.72 -0.20 42.86
N SER A 254 -6.00 0.46 41.95
CA SER A 254 -5.20 1.65 42.28
C SER A 254 -6.08 2.82 42.75
N ALA A 255 -7.18 3.10 42.06
CA ALA A 255 -8.09 4.18 42.46
C ALA A 255 -8.74 3.93 43.84
N LEU A 256 -9.00 2.67 44.19
CA LEU A 256 -9.57 2.28 45.48
C LEU A 256 -8.64 2.63 46.66
N VAL A 257 -7.33 2.45 46.50
CA VAL A 257 -6.37 2.65 47.61
C VAL A 257 -6.00 4.12 47.85
N GLY A 258 -6.27 5.02 46.90
CA GLY A 258 -5.85 6.42 46.99
C GLY A 258 -6.41 7.17 48.19
N GLY A 259 -7.73 7.16 48.38
CA GLY A 259 -8.37 7.83 49.51
C GLY A 259 -7.87 7.33 50.88
N PRO A 260 -7.85 6.01 51.13
CA PRO A 260 -7.29 5.43 52.36
C PRO A 260 -5.82 5.77 52.61
N ILE A 261 -4.95 5.72 51.59
CA ILE A 261 -3.54 6.08 51.74
C ILE A 261 -3.39 7.55 52.13
N SER A 262 -4.07 8.46 51.43
CA SER A 262 -4.06 9.89 51.76
C SER A 262 -4.57 10.16 53.17
N GLY A 263 -5.61 9.46 53.62
CA GLY A 263 -6.15 9.58 54.97
C GLY A 263 -5.21 9.06 56.05
N ALA A 264 -4.58 7.91 55.82
CA ALA A 264 -3.57 7.37 56.72
C ALA A 264 -2.35 8.29 56.83
N LEU A 265 -1.89 8.86 55.71
CA LEU A 265 -0.81 9.85 55.69
C LEU A 265 -1.17 11.12 56.45
N LEU A 266 -2.41 11.61 56.29
CA LEU A 266 -2.91 12.77 57.03
C LEU A 266 -2.95 12.50 58.54
N GLN A 267 -3.39 11.30 58.94
CA GLN A 267 -3.44 10.89 60.35
C GLN A 267 -2.04 10.79 60.96
N VAL A 268 -1.09 10.17 60.26
CA VAL A 268 0.32 10.07 60.71
C VAL A 268 0.98 11.45 60.78
N ALA A 269 0.57 12.37 59.91
CA ALA A 269 1.04 13.75 59.91
C ALA A 269 0.29 14.67 60.92
N ASN A 270 -0.49 14.11 61.85
CA ASN A 270 -1.28 14.86 62.85
C ASN A 270 -2.19 15.94 62.22
N GLY A 271 -2.82 15.64 61.08
CA GLY A 271 -3.69 16.57 60.36
C GLY A 271 -2.97 17.52 59.41
N ASN A 272 -1.64 17.46 59.31
CA ASN A 272 -0.88 18.29 58.37
C ASN A 272 -0.99 17.75 56.94
N TYR A 273 -1.57 18.56 56.05
CA TYR A 273 -1.80 18.21 54.65
C TYR A 273 -0.53 18.17 53.77
N THR A 274 0.61 18.65 54.26
CA THR A 274 1.88 18.68 53.51
C THR A 274 2.30 17.27 53.07
N VAL A 275 2.21 16.28 53.96
CA VAL A 275 2.62 14.89 53.69
C VAL A 275 1.77 14.25 52.57
N PRO A 276 0.43 14.26 52.63
CA PRO A 276 -0.39 13.71 51.54
C PRO A 276 -0.24 14.50 50.23
N ILE A 277 0.00 15.82 50.27
CA ILE A 277 0.27 16.62 49.06
C ILE A 277 1.57 16.19 48.40
N CYS A 278 2.67 16.10 49.16
CA CYS A 278 3.96 15.65 48.65
C CYS A 278 3.87 14.23 48.06
N TRP A 279 3.18 13.31 48.75
CA TRP A 279 2.95 11.96 48.23
C TRP A 279 2.18 11.99 46.91
N ALA A 280 1.10 12.76 46.81
CA ALA A 280 0.31 12.88 45.60
C ALA A 280 1.15 13.44 44.43
N ALA A 281 1.93 14.49 44.68
CA ALA A 281 2.80 15.10 43.68
C ALA A 281 3.91 14.14 43.21
N SER A 282 4.60 13.47 44.13
CA SER A 282 5.64 12.49 43.81
C SER A 282 5.09 11.27 43.07
N SER A 283 3.93 10.74 43.48
CA SER A 283 3.30 9.60 42.82
C SER A 283 2.83 9.96 41.40
N MET A 284 2.28 11.16 41.20
CA MET A 284 1.95 11.67 39.86
C MET A 284 3.21 11.76 38.99
N MET A 285 4.30 12.31 39.52
CA MET A 285 5.57 12.46 38.81
C MET A 285 6.18 11.12 38.39
N VAL A 286 6.17 10.11 39.27
CA VAL A 286 6.62 8.75 38.95
C VAL A 286 5.74 8.14 37.85
N GLY A 287 4.43 8.29 37.95
CA GLY A 287 3.52 7.88 36.89
C GLY A 287 3.84 8.55 35.56
N THR A 288 4.10 9.86 35.58
CA THR A 288 4.41 10.66 34.39
C THR A 288 5.69 10.17 33.73
N ALA A 289 6.74 9.88 34.52
CA ALA A 289 7.98 9.30 34.01
C ALA A 289 7.74 7.96 33.29
N PHE A 290 6.93 7.05 33.84
CA PHE A 290 6.59 5.79 33.16
C PHE A 290 5.89 6.02 31.82
N THR A 291 4.89 6.91 31.77
CA THR A 291 4.17 7.21 30.53
C THR A 291 5.01 7.97 29.49
N MET A 292 5.91 8.86 29.93
CA MET A 292 6.81 9.58 29.05
C MET A 292 7.92 8.66 28.52
N HIS A 293 8.38 7.69 29.30
CA HIS A 293 9.32 6.67 28.82
C HIS A 293 8.72 5.84 27.69
N VAL A 294 7.41 5.54 27.72
CA VAL A 294 6.71 4.92 26.58
C VAL A 294 6.72 5.85 25.36
N THR A 295 6.50 7.14 25.58
CA THR A 295 6.50 8.14 24.49
C THR A 295 7.89 8.26 23.86
N SER A 296 8.97 8.14 24.64
CA SER A 296 10.35 8.20 24.13
C SER A 296 10.89 6.88 23.58
N THR A 297 10.46 5.73 24.09
CA THR A 297 10.81 4.39 23.55
C THR A 297 9.98 3.97 22.34
N MET A 298 8.94 4.75 22.01
CA MET A 298 8.15 4.59 20.78
C MET A 298 8.86 5.10 19.52
N HIS A 299 10.03 5.71 19.65
CA HIS A 299 10.82 6.11 18.50
C HIS A 299 11.69 4.94 18.04
N GLU A 300 11.41 4.49 16.82
CA GLU A 300 12.15 3.49 16.02
C GLU A 300 11.78 2.03 16.29
N TYR A 301 10.62 1.61 15.76
CA TYR A 301 10.52 0.24 15.27
C TYR A 301 11.53 0.07 14.13
N GLU A 302 12.73 -0.39 14.46
CA GLU A 302 13.69 -0.81 13.47
C GLU A 302 13.20 -2.12 12.84
N LEU A 303 12.82 -2.04 11.57
CA LEU A 303 12.28 -3.14 10.78
C LEU A 303 13.22 -3.42 9.60
N ASP A 304 13.20 -4.65 9.08
CA ASP A 304 13.84 -4.91 7.80
C ASP A 304 13.06 -4.24 6.67
N ALA A 305 11.73 -4.31 6.72
CA ALA A 305 10.86 -3.77 5.69
C ALA A 305 9.54 -3.21 6.24
N ILE A 306 9.03 -2.17 5.57
CA ILE A 306 7.67 -1.65 5.74
C ILE A 306 6.90 -1.88 4.45
N ILE A 307 5.71 -2.47 4.57
CA ILE A 307 4.77 -2.66 3.47
C ILE A 307 3.65 -1.63 3.62
N VAL A 308 3.29 -0.93 2.54
CA VAL A 308 2.18 0.04 2.55
C VAL A 308 1.04 -0.48 1.66
N GLY A 309 -0.11 -0.77 2.26
CA GLY A 309 -1.33 -1.24 1.58
C GLY A 309 -1.62 -2.74 1.76
N ALA A 310 -2.87 -3.08 2.08
CA ALA A 310 -3.37 -4.42 2.40
C ALA A 310 -4.21 -5.07 1.28
N GLY A 311 -3.88 -4.77 0.02
CA GLY A 311 -4.41 -5.47 -1.16
C GLY A 311 -3.62 -6.76 -1.47
N PHE A 312 -3.87 -7.38 -2.64
CA PHE A 312 -3.18 -8.61 -3.06
C PHE A 312 -1.65 -8.54 -2.94
N GLY A 313 -1.03 -7.48 -3.48
CA GLY A 313 0.44 -7.31 -3.43
C GLY A 313 0.99 -7.23 -2.00
N GLY A 314 0.38 -6.39 -1.15
CA GLY A 314 0.87 -6.18 0.20
C GLY A 314 0.69 -7.38 1.12
N VAL A 315 -0.46 -8.07 1.07
CA VAL A 315 -0.67 -9.26 1.90
C VAL A 315 0.23 -10.43 1.46
N TYR A 316 0.48 -10.57 0.15
CA TYR A 316 1.41 -11.57 -0.37
C TYR A 316 2.84 -11.28 0.08
N GLN A 317 3.30 -10.03 -0.07
CA GLN A 317 4.63 -9.64 0.43
C GLN A 317 4.77 -9.84 1.93
N LEU A 318 3.74 -9.52 2.73
CA LEU A 318 3.78 -9.72 4.17
C LEU A 318 3.98 -11.21 4.51
N LYS A 319 3.19 -12.08 3.88
CA LYS A 319 3.32 -13.55 4.05
C LYS A 319 4.73 -14.01 3.69
N LYS A 320 5.19 -13.69 2.47
CA LYS A 320 6.47 -14.15 1.93
C LYS A 320 7.68 -13.65 2.72
N LEU A 321 7.69 -12.38 3.11
CA LEU A 321 8.79 -11.81 3.89
C LEU A 321 8.84 -12.38 5.30
N ARG A 322 7.69 -12.59 5.93
CA ARG A 322 7.62 -13.23 7.24
C ARG A 322 8.11 -14.68 7.19
N ASP A 323 7.72 -15.45 6.17
CA ASP A 323 8.20 -16.82 5.98
C ASP A 323 9.73 -16.85 5.72
N ALA A 324 10.28 -15.82 5.07
CA ALA A 324 11.71 -15.65 4.85
C ALA A 324 12.49 -15.05 6.05
N GLY A 325 11.82 -14.91 7.21
CA GLY A 325 12.41 -14.49 8.47
C GLY A 325 12.70 -12.99 8.60
N TYR A 326 12.09 -12.15 7.77
CA TYR A 326 12.23 -10.69 7.89
C TYR A 326 11.33 -10.12 8.98
N LYS A 327 11.84 -9.13 9.72
CA LYS A 327 11.05 -8.31 10.65
C LYS A 327 10.30 -7.25 9.86
N VAL A 328 9.01 -7.48 9.61
CA VAL A 328 8.18 -6.67 8.70
C VAL A 328 6.88 -6.23 9.37
N LYS A 329 6.41 -5.04 9.00
CA LYS A 329 5.03 -4.60 9.30
C LYS A 329 4.34 -4.11 8.03
N LEU A 330 3.04 -4.34 7.96
CA LEU A 330 2.15 -3.80 6.94
C LEU A 330 1.34 -2.64 7.52
N LEU A 331 1.35 -1.49 6.86
CA LEU A 331 0.58 -0.30 7.22
C LEU A 331 -0.57 -0.13 6.22
N GLU A 332 -1.81 -0.12 6.72
CA GLU A 332 -3.03 0.00 5.90
C GLU A 332 -3.90 1.15 6.41
N SER A 333 -4.33 2.01 5.48
CA SER A 333 -5.18 3.16 5.81
C SER A 333 -6.62 2.77 6.15
N GLY A 334 -7.10 1.65 5.62
CA GLY A 334 -8.39 1.05 5.95
C GLY A 334 -8.40 0.30 7.29
N SER A 335 -9.57 -0.17 7.69
CA SER A 335 -9.76 -0.94 8.93
C SER A 335 -9.68 -2.47 8.73
N ASN A 336 -9.48 -2.92 7.49
CA ASN A 336 -9.42 -4.34 7.14
C ASN A 336 -8.69 -4.57 5.81
N TYR A 337 -8.40 -5.83 5.50
CA TYR A 337 -7.77 -6.28 4.26
C TYR A 337 -8.70 -6.13 3.04
N GLY A 338 -8.09 -6.22 1.86
CA GLY A 338 -8.79 -6.32 0.57
C GLY A 338 -8.49 -5.17 -0.39
N GLY A 339 -7.80 -4.12 0.07
CA GLY A 339 -7.41 -2.98 -0.75
C GLY A 339 -8.61 -2.41 -1.52
N VAL A 340 -8.57 -2.50 -2.85
CA VAL A 340 -9.65 -2.05 -3.75
C VAL A 340 -11.03 -2.58 -3.35
N TRP A 341 -11.13 -3.82 -2.85
CA TRP A 341 -12.40 -4.45 -2.44
C TRP A 341 -12.88 -4.00 -1.07
N TYR A 342 -11.97 -3.49 -0.23
CA TYR A 342 -12.35 -2.84 1.02
C TYR A 342 -12.97 -1.46 0.74
N TRP A 343 -12.38 -0.68 -0.17
CA TRP A 343 -12.78 0.70 -0.45
C TRP A 343 -13.96 0.83 -1.40
N ASN A 344 -14.00 0.04 -2.47
CA ASN A 344 -15.01 0.15 -3.52
C ASN A 344 -16.18 -0.81 -3.24
N ARG A 345 -17.26 -0.26 -2.68
CA ARG A 345 -18.49 -0.99 -2.28
C ARG A 345 -19.74 -0.45 -2.96
N TYR A 346 -19.58 0.10 -4.16
CA TYR A 346 -20.71 0.59 -4.93
C TYR A 346 -21.61 -0.58 -5.40
N PRO A 347 -22.90 -0.35 -5.65
CA PRO A 347 -23.80 -1.37 -6.18
C PRO A 347 -23.26 -1.99 -7.46
N GLY A 348 -23.16 -3.32 -7.50
CA GLY A 348 -22.64 -4.05 -8.66
C GLY A 348 -21.12 -4.22 -8.71
N ALA A 349 -20.37 -3.65 -7.75
CA ALA A 349 -18.91 -3.80 -7.67
C ALA A 349 -18.49 -5.27 -7.67
N ARG A 350 -17.73 -5.68 -8.70
CA ARG A 350 -17.37 -7.08 -8.93
C ARG A 350 -16.09 -7.25 -9.75
N VAL A 351 -15.54 -8.46 -9.74
CA VAL A 351 -14.35 -8.81 -10.54
C VAL A 351 -14.69 -8.92 -12.03
N ASP A 352 -13.67 -8.73 -12.84
CA ASP A 352 -13.67 -8.97 -14.30
C ASP A 352 -12.77 -10.15 -14.70
N SER A 353 -12.09 -10.78 -13.74
CA SER A 353 -11.33 -12.02 -13.92
C SER A 353 -12.15 -13.21 -13.41
N ALA A 354 -12.39 -14.22 -14.24
CA ALA A 354 -13.12 -15.42 -13.82
C ALA A 354 -12.35 -16.23 -12.76
N ILE A 355 -13.06 -16.94 -11.89
CA ILE A 355 -12.44 -17.90 -10.97
C ILE A 355 -11.82 -19.08 -11.75
N PRO A 356 -10.70 -19.65 -11.27
CA PRO A 356 -9.91 -19.25 -10.10
C PRO A 356 -8.77 -18.28 -10.44
N HIS A 357 -8.85 -17.48 -11.52
CA HIS A 357 -7.74 -16.57 -11.84
C HIS A 357 -7.55 -15.48 -10.79
N TYR A 358 -8.63 -15.02 -10.17
CA TYR A 358 -8.64 -13.86 -9.28
C TYR A 358 -8.45 -14.20 -7.80
N GLU A 359 -7.59 -15.17 -7.51
CA GLU A 359 -7.20 -15.57 -6.15
C GLU A 359 -5.70 -15.92 -6.08
N PHE A 360 -5.24 -16.27 -4.87
CA PHE A 360 -3.85 -16.66 -4.62
C PHE A 360 -3.64 -18.12 -5.03
N SER A 361 -2.45 -18.44 -5.53
CA SER A 361 -2.08 -19.80 -5.96
C SER A 361 -1.79 -20.77 -4.82
N ASP A 362 -1.68 -20.27 -3.58
CA ASP A 362 -1.36 -21.07 -2.39
C ASP A 362 -2.48 -22.11 -2.07
N PRO A 363 -2.15 -23.42 -2.08
CA PRO A 363 -3.10 -24.48 -1.74
C PRO A 363 -3.76 -24.36 -0.38
N GLU A 364 -3.12 -23.73 0.61
CA GLU A 364 -3.73 -23.51 1.94
C GLU A 364 -4.95 -22.58 1.89
N LEU A 365 -5.07 -21.78 0.84
CA LEU A 365 -6.15 -20.82 0.67
C LEU A 365 -7.32 -21.40 -0.12
N TRP A 366 -7.06 -21.97 -1.29
CA TRP A 366 -8.13 -22.36 -2.20
C TRP A 366 -8.72 -23.74 -1.93
N LYS A 367 -8.06 -24.64 -1.19
CA LYS A 367 -8.60 -25.99 -0.87
C LYS A 367 -9.90 -25.94 -0.08
N ASP A 368 -9.99 -25.01 0.88
CA ASP A 368 -11.15 -24.87 1.77
C ASP A 368 -12.02 -23.65 1.43
N TRP A 369 -11.81 -23.03 0.27
CA TRP A 369 -12.55 -21.86 -0.18
C TRP A 369 -13.27 -22.14 -1.49
N SER A 370 -14.59 -21.94 -1.52
CA SER A 370 -15.42 -22.08 -2.72
C SER A 370 -16.12 -20.76 -3.05
N TRP A 371 -16.08 -20.37 -4.31
CA TRP A 371 -16.81 -19.21 -4.83
C TRP A 371 -18.22 -19.59 -5.24
N THR A 372 -19.15 -18.64 -5.10
CA THR A 372 -20.57 -18.79 -5.47
C THR A 372 -20.88 -18.28 -6.88
N GLU A 373 -19.96 -17.52 -7.49
CA GLU A 373 -20.13 -16.94 -8.83
C GLU A 373 -18.85 -17.10 -9.67
N ARG A 374 -18.98 -17.21 -11.00
CA ARG A 374 -17.85 -17.20 -11.95
C ARG A 374 -17.03 -15.93 -11.83
N PHE A 375 -17.70 -14.80 -11.64
CA PHE A 375 -17.09 -13.52 -11.35
C PHE A 375 -17.65 -13.03 -10.01
N PRO A 376 -16.98 -13.26 -8.87
CA PRO A 376 -17.48 -12.85 -7.56
C PRO A 376 -17.66 -11.34 -7.36
N GLY A 377 -18.66 -10.97 -6.56
CA GLY A 377 -18.89 -9.59 -6.11
C GLY A 377 -17.96 -9.12 -4.99
N SER A 378 -17.88 -7.80 -4.76
CA SER A 378 -17.01 -7.18 -3.74
C SER A 378 -17.23 -7.69 -2.31
N ALA A 379 -18.46 -8.10 -1.97
CA ALA A 379 -18.77 -8.68 -0.66
C ALA A 379 -18.11 -10.05 -0.46
N GLU A 380 -18.11 -10.89 -1.49
CA GLU A 380 -17.49 -12.20 -1.46
C GLU A 380 -15.96 -12.10 -1.46
N LEU A 381 -15.38 -11.15 -2.22
CA LEU A 381 -13.95 -10.85 -2.16
C LEU A 381 -13.49 -10.45 -0.76
N ARG A 382 -14.28 -9.64 -0.04
CA ARG A 382 -13.96 -9.30 1.36
C ARG A 382 -14.01 -10.51 2.29
N LYS A 383 -14.92 -11.47 2.06
CA LYS A 383 -14.93 -12.74 2.79
C LYS A 383 -13.70 -13.58 2.46
N TYR A 384 -13.29 -13.64 1.19
CA TYR A 384 -12.06 -14.29 0.77
C TYR A 384 -10.82 -13.67 1.46
N PHE A 385 -10.69 -12.34 1.47
CA PHE A 385 -9.59 -11.68 2.19
C PHE A 385 -9.61 -11.93 3.70
N ALA A 386 -10.78 -12.06 4.33
CA ALA A 386 -10.88 -12.46 5.73
C ALA A 386 -10.40 -13.91 5.95
N HIS A 387 -10.74 -14.82 5.03
CA HIS A 387 -10.23 -16.20 5.02
C HIS A 387 -8.70 -16.22 4.86
N VAL A 388 -8.15 -15.47 3.89
CA VAL A 388 -6.70 -15.33 3.69
C VAL A 388 -6.01 -14.80 4.94
N ALA A 389 -6.52 -13.73 5.53
CA ALA A 389 -5.95 -13.13 6.73
C ALA A 389 -5.95 -14.08 7.94
N LEU A 390 -6.96 -14.94 8.04
CA LEU A 390 -7.04 -15.98 9.07
C LEU A 390 -6.04 -17.11 8.81
N ARG A 391 -6.04 -17.68 7.60
CA ARG A 391 -5.16 -18.80 7.22
C ARG A 391 -3.68 -18.44 7.32
N TRP A 392 -3.32 -17.25 6.86
CA TRP A 392 -1.96 -16.75 6.93
C TRP A 392 -1.66 -15.96 8.21
N ASP A 393 -2.57 -15.87 9.18
CA ASP A 393 -2.38 -15.13 10.45
C ASP A 393 -1.72 -13.74 10.25
N LEU A 394 -2.26 -12.95 9.31
CA LEU A 394 -1.64 -11.69 8.87
C LEU A 394 -1.79 -10.56 9.89
N ARG A 395 -2.79 -10.68 10.77
CA ARG A 395 -3.28 -9.57 11.61
C ARG A 395 -2.27 -9.12 12.66
N LYS A 396 -1.42 -10.02 13.14
CA LYS A 396 -0.36 -9.71 14.11
C LYS A 396 0.71 -8.75 13.56
N ASP A 397 0.88 -8.70 12.24
CA ASP A 397 1.90 -7.90 11.56
C ASP A 397 1.32 -6.74 10.73
N THR A 398 0.02 -6.48 10.88
CA THR A 398 -0.67 -5.39 10.18
C THR A 398 -1.12 -4.32 11.17
N VAL A 399 -0.85 -3.06 10.84
CA VAL A 399 -1.35 -1.87 11.53
C VAL A 399 -2.40 -1.22 10.63
N PHE A 400 -3.65 -1.25 11.08
CA PHE A 400 -4.80 -0.66 10.38
C PHE A 400 -5.03 0.78 10.79
N GLU A 401 -5.90 1.46 10.03
CA GLU A 401 -6.25 2.88 10.22
C GLU A 401 -4.99 3.78 10.25
N CYS A 402 -3.99 3.35 9.48
CA CYS A 402 -2.64 3.87 9.48
C CYS A 402 -2.31 4.38 8.09
N PHE A 403 -2.59 5.65 7.84
CA PHE A 403 -2.21 6.31 6.61
C PHE A 403 -0.75 6.77 6.70
N VAL A 404 0.07 6.38 5.72
CA VAL A 404 1.47 6.84 5.61
C VAL A 404 1.48 8.20 4.92
N GLU A 405 1.88 9.24 5.63
CA GLU A 405 1.92 10.61 5.10
C GLU A 405 3.26 10.94 4.46
N LYS A 406 4.35 10.43 5.04
CA LYS A 406 5.71 10.82 4.67
C LYS A 406 6.66 9.62 4.74
N ALA A 407 7.60 9.55 3.81
CA ALA A 407 8.71 8.61 3.85
C ALA A 407 9.99 9.30 3.34
N ILE A 408 11.04 9.34 4.17
CA ILE A 408 12.29 10.03 3.85
C ILE A 408 13.44 9.03 3.89
N TRP A 409 14.23 9.01 2.82
CA TRP A 409 15.48 8.27 2.79
C TRP A 409 16.58 9.00 3.56
N ASP A 410 17.27 8.27 4.43
CA ASP A 410 18.47 8.73 5.13
C ASP A 410 19.71 8.11 4.49
N ASP A 411 20.55 8.94 3.87
CA ASP A 411 21.79 8.49 3.22
C ASP A 411 22.86 8.03 4.21
N GLY A 412 22.87 8.55 5.44
CA GLY A 412 23.82 8.18 6.49
C GLY A 412 23.49 6.81 7.07
N GLU A 413 22.21 6.58 7.39
CA GLU A 413 21.73 5.33 7.97
C GLU A 413 21.38 4.26 6.92
N LYS A 414 21.22 4.67 5.66
CA LYS A 414 20.79 3.83 4.54
C LYS A 414 19.44 3.15 4.81
N LYS A 415 18.51 3.92 5.38
CA LYS A 415 17.18 3.48 5.80
C LYS A 415 16.12 4.53 5.47
N TRP A 416 14.88 4.07 5.43
CA TRP A 416 13.69 4.91 5.32
C TRP A 416 13.14 5.24 6.70
N ARG A 417 12.91 6.53 6.95
CA ARG A 417 12.09 7.03 8.06
C ARG A 417 10.67 7.28 7.55
N VAL A 418 9.69 6.54 8.07
CA VAL A 418 8.29 6.55 7.62
C VAL A 418 7.40 7.10 8.71
N THR A 419 6.67 8.18 8.42
CA THR A 419 5.76 8.87 9.34
C THR A 419 4.31 8.66 8.92
N THR A 420 3.47 8.33 9.89
CA THR A 420 2.03 8.09 9.70
C THR A 420 1.20 9.29 10.17
N ALA A 421 -0.05 9.38 9.70
CA ALA A 421 -1.00 10.42 10.09
C ALA A 421 -1.33 10.45 11.60
N THR A 422 -1.03 9.37 12.32
CA THR A 422 -1.21 9.29 13.78
C THR A 422 -0.01 9.83 14.57
N GLY A 423 1.07 10.20 13.88
CA GLY A 423 2.35 10.61 14.46
C GLY A 423 3.31 9.46 14.76
N LEU A 424 2.94 8.19 14.48
CA LEU A 424 3.87 7.07 14.62
C LEU A 424 4.98 7.13 13.57
N GLU A 425 6.19 6.82 14.01
CA GLU A 425 7.40 6.77 13.19
C GLU A 425 7.98 5.35 13.15
N TYR A 426 8.37 4.93 11.95
CA TYR A 426 9.00 3.63 11.70
C TYR A 426 10.30 3.83 10.94
N THR A 427 11.29 3.00 11.22
CA THR A 427 12.58 3.02 10.51
C THR A 427 12.80 1.67 9.85
N ALA A 428 13.02 1.63 8.54
CA ALA A 428 13.21 0.37 7.83
C ALA A 428 14.22 0.44 6.69
N LYS A 429 14.92 -0.67 6.44
CA LYS A 429 15.86 -0.75 5.30
C LYS A 429 15.14 -0.71 3.96
N PHE A 430 14.00 -1.40 3.84
CA PHE A 430 13.20 -1.49 2.62
C PHE A 430 11.81 -0.85 2.78
N LEU A 431 11.41 -0.08 1.77
CA LEU A 431 10.07 0.52 1.68
C LEU A 431 9.30 -0.11 0.51
N LEU A 432 8.22 -0.82 0.81
CA LEU A 432 7.49 -1.65 -0.15
C LEU A 432 6.07 -1.12 -0.37
N LEU A 433 5.89 -0.30 -1.39
CA LEU A 433 4.68 0.43 -1.70
C LEU A 433 3.72 -0.43 -2.53
N ASN A 434 2.68 -0.95 -1.89
CA ASN A 434 1.62 -1.77 -2.49
C ASN A 434 0.29 -0.99 -2.51
N THR A 435 0.36 0.29 -2.89
CA THR A 435 -0.75 1.25 -2.82
C THR A 435 -1.82 1.03 -3.90
N GLY A 436 -1.48 0.27 -4.94
CA GLY A 436 -2.35 -0.05 -6.06
C GLY A 436 -2.61 1.14 -6.99
N PHE A 437 -3.25 0.86 -8.12
CA PHE A 437 -3.47 1.88 -9.16
C PHE A 437 -4.67 2.80 -8.92
N ALA A 438 -5.59 2.44 -8.01
CA ALA A 438 -6.89 3.10 -7.82
C ALA A 438 -7.03 3.77 -6.44
N ALA A 439 -5.92 4.31 -5.91
CA ALA A 439 -5.90 4.91 -4.58
C ALA A 439 -6.50 6.32 -4.55
N LYS A 440 -6.08 7.21 -5.47
CA LYS A 440 -6.50 8.61 -5.50
C LYS A 440 -7.63 8.82 -6.50
N ARG A 441 -8.84 9.07 -6.00
CA ARG A 441 -10.04 9.30 -6.83
C ARG A 441 -9.87 10.57 -7.65
N TYR A 442 -10.38 10.57 -8.88
CA TYR A 442 -10.43 11.74 -9.73
C TYR A 442 -11.86 12.27 -9.78
N ILE A 443 -12.05 13.48 -9.27
CA ILE A 443 -13.28 14.24 -9.38
C ILE A 443 -12.96 15.44 -10.28
N PRO A 444 -13.69 15.61 -11.40
CA PRO A 444 -13.51 16.78 -12.26
C PRO A 444 -13.74 18.08 -11.49
N ASP A 445 -12.98 19.11 -11.83
CA ASP A 445 -13.07 20.44 -11.22
C ASP A 445 -14.26 21.23 -11.81
N TRP A 446 -15.47 20.73 -11.58
CA TRP A 446 -16.70 21.40 -12.01
C TRP A 446 -17.16 22.41 -10.97
N GLU A 447 -17.38 23.64 -11.42
CA GLU A 447 -17.99 24.68 -10.60
C GLU A 447 -19.36 24.21 -10.06
N GLY A 448 -19.64 24.53 -8.79
CA GLY A 448 -20.92 24.25 -8.14
C GLY A 448 -21.11 22.82 -7.64
N LEU A 449 -20.10 21.94 -7.66
CA LEU A 449 -20.23 20.60 -7.08
C LEU A 449 -20.60 20.63 -5.59
N GLU A 450 -20.07 21.62 -4.85
CA GLU A 450 -20.32 21.82 -3.42
C GLU A 450 -21.72 22.41 -3.11
N THR A 451 -22.41 22.97 -4.11
CA THR A 451 -23.74 23.60 -3.95
C THR A 451 -24.90 22.65 -4.24
N PHE A 452 -24.62 21.46 -4.77
CA PHE A 452 -25.63 20.44 -5.03
C PHE A 452 -26.32 19.97 -3.75
N LYS A 453 -27.66 20.00 -3.74
CA LYS A 453 -28.47 19.51 -2.61
C LYS A 453 -28.87 18.06 -2.88
N ASP A 454 -28.24 17.12 -2.17
CA ASP A 454 -28.64 15.70 -2.21
C ASP A 454 -30.07 15.55 -1.66
N LEU A 455 -31.00 15.26 -2.57
CA LEU A 455 -32.39 14.97 -2.24
C LEU A 455 -32.54 13.45 -2.21
N ARG A 456 -33.23 12.90 -1.21
CA ARG A 456 -33.49 11.45 -1.11
C ARG A 456 -34.53 10.98 -2.14
N GLY A 457 -34.40 11.40 -3.39
CA GLY A 457 -35.25 11.03 -4.51
C GLY A 457 -34.61 9.94 -5.37
N LYS A 458 -35.28 9.64 -6.49
CA LYS A 458 -34.92 8.52 -7.37
C LYS A 458 -34.46 8.96 -8.77
N ARG A 459 -34.21 10.26 -8.99
CA ARG A 459 -33.58 10.80 -10.20
C ARG A 459 -32.08 10.76 -10.04
N ILE A 460 -31.44 9.73 -10.59
CA ILE A 460 -30.02 9.45 -10.37
C ILE A 460 -29.23 9.76 -11.63
N ALA A 461 -28.10 10.44 -11.47
CA ALA A 461 -27.10 10.60 -12.52
C ALA A 461 -25.88 9.71 -12.27
N ILE A 462 -25.36 9.11 -13.34
CA ILE A 462 -24.03 8.50 -13.36
C ILE A 462 -23.18 9.27 -14.36
N ILE A 463 -22.04 9.77 -13.92
CA ILE A 463 -21.10 10.48 -14.78
C ILE A 463 -19.88 9.61 -15.05
N GLY A 464 -19.67 9.25 -16.32
CA GLY A 464 -18.59 8.38 -16.76
C GLY A 464 -19.03 6.93 -16.93
N THR A 465 -18.52 6.31 -17.99
CA THR A 465 -18.90 4.96 -18.44
C THR A 465 -17.71 4.01 -18.44
N GLY A 466 -16.73 4.22 -17.53
CA GLY A 466 -15.72 3.21 -17.22
C GLY A 466 -16.35 1.97 -16.57
N SER A 467 -15.54 0.99 -16.18
CA SER A 467 -16.03 -0.26 -15.54
C SER A 467 -16.98 0.00 -14.37
N THR A 468 -16.64 0.94 -13.49
CA THR A 468 -17.51 1.38 -12.38
C THR A 468 -18.86 1.90 -12.87
N GLY A 469 -18.87 2.73 -13.92
CA GLY A 469 -20.10 3.31 -14.47
C GLY A 469 -21.00 2.26 -15.12
N VAL A 470 -20.42 1.31 -15.85
CA VAL A 470 -21.13 0.18 -16.47
C VAL A 470 -21.81 -0.69 -15.41
N GLN A 471 -21.08 -1.06 -14.35
CA GLN A 471 -21.61 -1.87 -13.25
C GLN A 471 -22.72 -1.13 -12.48
N LEU A 472 -22.49 0.16 -12.15
CA LEU A 472 -23.46 1.01 -11.48
C LEU A 472 -24.74 1.19 -12.29
N ALA A 473 -24.63 1.50 -13.59
CA ALA A 473 -25.79 1.75 -14.43
C ALA A 473 -26.71 0.53 -14.49
N THR A 474 -26.11 -0.66 -14.60
CA THR A 474 -26.83 -1.93 -14.62
C THR A 474 -27.62 -2.19 -13.33
N GLU A 475 -27.03 -1.91 -12.16
CA GLU A 475 -27.71 -2.11 -10.88
C GLU A 475 -28.69 -0.99 -10.52
N LEU A 476 -28.35 0.26 -10.82
CA LEU A 476 -29.18 1.41 -10.49
C LEU A 476 -30.40 1.53 -11.41
N ALA A 477 -30.34 1.04 -12.65
CA ALA A 477 -31.50 0.98 -13.54
C ALA A 477 -32.67 0.18 -12.95
N LYS A 478 -32.40 -0.80 -12.07
CA LYS A 478 -33.42 -1.65 -11.43
C LYS A 478 -34.22 -0.93 -10.33
N VAL A 479 -33.68 0.15 -9.77
CA VAL A 479 -34.23 0.80 -8.56
C VAL A 479 -34.50 2.29 -8.72
N ALA A 480 -33.82 2.95 -9.67
CA ALA A 480 -34.01 4.35 -9.99
C ALA A 480 -35.40 4.58 -10.60
N GLY A 481 -36.00 5.72 -10.26
CA GLY A 481 -37.24 6.19 -10.88
C GLY A 481 -36.93 6.89 -12.20
N HIS A 482 -35.77 7.53 -12.30
CA HIS A 482 -35.17 7.97 -13.55
C HIS A 482 -33.65 7.86 -13.44
N LEU A 483 -32.98 7.31 -14.45
CA LEU A 483 -31.52 7.17 -14.49
C LEU A 483 -30.96 7.90 -15.71
N THR A 484 -30.08 8.86 -15.48
CA THR A 484 -29.38 9.58 -16.54
C THR A 484 -27.89 9.21 -16.54
N VAL A 485 -27.41 8.63 -17.64
CA VAL A 485 -26.00 8.25 -17.82
C VAL A 485 -25.30 9.28 -18.72
N PHE A 486 -24.35 10.02 -18.16
CA PHE A 486 -23.55 11.00 -18.89
C PHE A 486 -22.27 10.33 -19.42
N GLN A 487 -22.20 10.16 -20.73
CA GLN A 487 -21.12 9.47 -21.42
C GLN A 487 -20.29 10.44 -22.26
N ARG A 488 -18.99 10.52 -22.00
CA ARG A 488 -18.04 11.24 -22.87
C ARG A 488 -17.47 10.36 -23.98
N THR A 489 -17.25 9.08 -23.66
CA THR A 489 -16.61 8.12 -24.57
C THR A 489 -17.20 6.74 -24.29
N PRO A 490 -17.67 5.99 -25.30
CA PRO A 490 -18.29 4.68 -25.07
C PRO A 490 -17.29 3.65 -24.55
N ASN A 491 -17.80 2.71 -23.76
CA ASN A 491 -17.05 1.52 -23.32
C ASN A 491 -17.28 0.38 -24.30
N MET A 492 -16.21 -0.29 -24.73
CA MET A 492 -16.30 -1.44 -25.63
C MET A 492 -16.57 -2.73 -24.86
N ALA A 493 -17.60 -2.71 -24.01
CA ALA A 493 -17.86 -3.74 -23.02
C ALA A 493 -18.15 -5.12 -23.66
N LEU A 494 -17.69 -6.19 -22.99
CA LEU A 494 -17.83 -7.58 -23.43
C LEU A 494 -18.81 -8.36 -22.56
N PRO A 495 -19.46 -9.41 -23.11
CA PRO A 495 -20.41 -10.22 -22.35
C PRO A 495 -19.71 -11.00 -21.24
N MET A 496 -20.14 -10.77 -20.00
CA MET A 496 -19.55 -11.41 -18.81
C MET A 496 -19.80 -12.91 -18.77
N LYS A 497 -20.97 -13.39 -19.21
CA LYS A 497 -21.41 -14.80 -19.09
C LYS A 497 -21.28 -15.32 -17.64
N GLN A 498 -21.91 -14.59 -16.72
CA GLN A 498 -21.95 -14.94 -15.31
C GLN A 498 -22.63 -16.30 -15.08
N VAL A 499 -22.07 -17.08 -14.14
CA VAL A 499 -22.59 -18.38 -13.71
C VAL A 499 -22.65 -18.39 -12.19
N HIS A 500 -23.71 -18.95 -11.62
CA HIS A 500 -23.82 -19.23 -10.20
C HIS A 500 -23.45 -20.69 -9.93
N TYR A 501 -22.67 -20.93 -8.88
CA TYR A 501 -22.26 -22.27 -8.46
C TYR A 501 -22.88 -22.60 -7.11
N ASP A 502 -23.31 -23.85 -6.96
CA ASP A 502 -23.69 -24.43 -5.67
C ASP A 502 -22.45 -25.11 -5.06
N PRO A 503 -21.85 -24.57 -3.98
CA PRO A 503 -20.68 -25.19 -3.36
C PRO A 503 -20.97 -26.65 -2.95
N PRO A 504 -20.04 -27.60 -3.17
CA PRO A 504 -18.63 -27.36 -3.49
C PRO A 504 -18.29 -27.25 -4.98
N ALA A 505 -19.27 -27.28 -5.89
CA ALA A 505 -19.00 -27.18 -7.34
C ALA A 505 -18.29 -25.86 -7.68
N GLN A 506 -17.34 -25.90 -8.61
CA GLN A 506 -16.54 -24.75 -9.07
C GLN A 506 -16.37 -24.80 -10.60
N ALA A 507 -15.89 -23.71 -11.19
CA ALA A 507 -15.64 -23.60 -12.62
C ALA A 507 -14.65 -24.67 -13.16
N PHE A 508 -13.66 -25.04 -12.34
CA PHE A 508 -12.65 -26.04 -12.66
C PHE A 508 -12.53 -27.06 -11.52
N PRO A 509 -12.22 -28.33 -11.83
CA PRO A 509 -11.82 -29.32 -10.84
C PRO A 509 -10.59 -28.86 -10.03
N ARG A 510 -10.54 -29.20 -8.73
CA ARG A 510 -9.50 -28.72 -7.80
C ARG A 510 -8.10 -29.28 -8.11
N ASP A 511 -8.02 -30.46 -8.69
CA ASP A 511 -6.80 -31.10 -9.17
C ASP A 511 -6.17 -30.35 -10.36
N GLN A 512 -6.94 -29.53 -11.09
CA GLN A 512 -6.43 -28.69 -12.19
C GLN A 512 -5.91 -27.32 -11.74
N TYR A 513 -6.19 -26.90 -10.49
CA TYR A 513 -5.77 -25.58 -9.99
C TYR A 513 -4.25 -25.38 -10.04
N PRO A 514 -3.40 -26.35 -9.61
CA PRO A 514 -1.95 -26.20 -9.66
C PRO A 514 -1.41 -25.91 -11.06
N ASP A 515 -1.91 -26.62 -12.08
CA ASP A 515 -1.49 -26.44 -13.46
C ASP A 515 -1.95 -25.07 -13.99
N LEU A 516 -3.20 -24.69 -13.70
CA LEU A 516 -3.75 -23.39 -14.08
C LEU A 516 -2.94 -22.23 -13.47
N PHE A 517 -2.61 -22.30 -12.19
CA PHE A 517 -1.80 -21.27 -11.53
C PHE A 517 -0.35 -21.25 -12.02
N THR A 518 0.21 -22.40 -12.36
CA THR A 518 1.57 -22.49 -12.91
C THR A 518 1.63 -21.83 -14.28
N HIS A 519 0.66 -22.09 -15.15
CA HIS A 519 0.68 -21.66 -16.55
C HIS A 519 0.09 -20.27 -16.80
N ARG A 520 -0.66 -19.68 -15.84
CA ARG A 520 -1.21 -18.33 -16.03
C ARG A 520 -0.14 -17.27 -16.31
N LYS A 521 1.09 -17.47 -15.83
CA LYS A 521 2.25 -16.58 -16.05
C LYS A 521 2.84 -16.67 -17.46
N ASP A 522 2.51 -17.71 -18.22
CA ASP A 522 3.00 -17.93 -19.58
C ASP A 522 2.14 -17.19 -20.64
N SER A 523 1.01 -16.61 -20.21
CA SER A 523 0.12 -15.83 -21.06
C SER A 523 0.48 -14.33 -21.08
N PHE A 524 0.03 -13.63 -22.11
CA PHE A 524 0.21 -12.18 -22.23
C PHE A 524 -0.33 -11.37 -21.04
N SER A 525 -1.42 -11.84 -20.42
CA SER A 525 -2.24 -11.05 -19.49
C SER A 525 -2.47 -11.71 -18.13
N GLY A 526 -1.82 -12.84 -17.85
CA GLY A 526 -1.90 -13.49 -16.55
C GLY A 526 -3.13 -14.40 -16.36
N PHE A 527 -3.75 -14.86 -17.44
CA PHE A 527 -4.89 -15.80 -17.47
C PHE A 527 -4.46 -17.18 -18.03
N SER A 528 -5.35 -18.19 -18.03
CA SER A 528 -5.04 -19.51 -18.63
C SER A 528 -5.19 -19.56 -20.15
N PHE A 529 -5.57 -18.46 -20.79
CA PHE A 529 -5.72 -18.33 -22.23
C PHE A 529 -4.75 -17.28 -22.78
N ASN A 530 -4.41 -17.40 -24.05
CA ASN A 530 -3.49 -16.51 -24.76
C ASN A 530 -3.96 -16.33 -26.21
N PHE A 531 -3.36 -15.39 -26.93
CA PHE A 531 -3.66 -15.15 -28.33
C PHE A 531 -3.48 -16.41 -29.18
N ILE A 532 -4.34 -16.55 -30.19
CA ILE A 532 -4.21 -17.55 -31.23
C ILE A 532 -2.94 -17.21 -32.03
N PRO A 533 -1.97 -18.13 -32.17
CA PRO A 533 -0.67 -17.88 -32.79
C PRO A 533 -0.76 -17.84 -34.33
N ARG A 534 -1.75 -17.14 -34.88
CA ARG A 534 -1.93 -16.85 -36.32
C ARG A 534 -2.48 -15.43 -36.50
N SER A 535 -2.16 -14.83 -37.64
CA SER A 535 -2.64 -13.48 -37.99
C SER A 535 -4.10 -13.49 -38.44
N THR A 536 -4.82 -12.40 -38.20
CA THR A 536 -6.26 -12.28 -38.45
C THR A 536 -6.63 -12.63 -39.89
N PHE A 537 -5.89 -12.09 -40.87
CA PHE A 537 -6.21 -12.26 -42.30
C PHE A 537 -5.57 -13.48 -42.96
N THR A 538 -4.97 -14.40 -42.20
CA THR A 538 -4.70 -15.75 -42.75
C THR A 538 -5.97 -16.58 -42.83
N ASP A 539 -6.96 -16.26 -41.99
CA ASP A 539 -8.28 -16.87 -42.02
C ASP A 539 -9.22 -16.10 -42.97
N THR A 540 -10.06 -16.85 -43.68
CA THR A 540 -11.16 -16.30 -44.48
C THR A 540 -12.18 -15.58 -43.61
N ALA A 541 -13.03 -14.73 -44.20
CA ALA A 541 -14.06 -14.00 -43.44
C ALA A 541 -15.01 -14.94 -42.66
N ALA A 542 -15.37 -16.09 -43.24
CA ALA A 542 -16.20 -17.09 -42.57
C ALA A 542 -15.50 -17.71 -41.35
N GLN A 543 -14.22 -18.08 -41.48
CA GLN A 543 -13.41 -18.62 -40.38
C GLN A 543 -13.20 -17.58 -39.26
N ARG A 544 -12.91 -16.32 -39.61
CA ARG A 544 -12.83 -15.23 -38.63
C ARG A 544 -14.13 -15.06 -37.88
N ARG A 545 -15.26 -15.09 -38.59
CA ARG A 545 -16.59 -14.98 -37.97
C ARG A 545 -16.86 -16.12 -37.00
N GLU A 546 -16.52 -17.35 -37.38
CA GLU A 546 -16.65 -18.52 -36.50
C GLU A 546 -15.82 -18.37 -35.21
N VAL A 547 -14.55 -17.97 -35.33
CA VAL A 547 -13.67 -17.71 -34.18
C VAL A 547 -14.24 -16.62 -33.27
N TYR A 548 -14.69 -15.50 -33.85
CA TYR A 548 -15.27 -14.41 -33.08
C TYR A 548 -16.59 -14.79 -32.39
N GLU A 549 -17.45 -15.56 -33.05
CA GLU A 549 -18.70 -16.06 -32.47
C GLU A 549 -18.43 -17.02 -31.30
N ASP A 550 -17.47 -17.93 -31.43
CA ASP A 550 -17.06 -18.84 -30.35
C ASP A 550 -16.51 -18.07 -29.13
N LEU A 551 -15.55 -17.15 -29.35
CA LEU A 551 -14.99 -16.33 -28.26
C LEU A 551 -16.05 -15.45 -27.60
N TRP A 552 -16.98 -14.89 -28.37
CA TRP A 552 -18.11 -14.12 -27.85
C TRP A 552 -19.09 -14.98 -27.04
N ALA A 553 -19.33 -16.21 -27.47
CA ALA A 553 -20.21 -17.16 -26.79
C ALA A 553 -19.64 -17.58 -25.43
N ARG A 554 -18.32 -17.81 -25.34
CA ARG A 554 -17.59 -18.13 -24.09
C ARG A 554 -17.60 -16.97 -23.08
N GLY A 555 -17.66 -15.72 -23.57
CA GLY A 555 -17.61 -14.50 -22.78
C GLY A 555 -16.23 -14.24 -22.18
N ASP A 556 -16.19 -13.57 -21.02
CA ASP A 556 -14.93 -13.23 -20.33
C ASP A 556 -14.07 -12.26 -21.18
N PHE A 557 -12.78 -12.19 -20.89
CA PHE A 557 -11.80 -11.48 -21.71
C PHE A 557 -11.32 -12.26 -22.95
N GLN A 558 -11.89 -13.42 -23.28
CA GLN A 558 -11.36 -14.25 -24.38
C GLN A 558 -11.42 -13.55 -25.74
N PHE A 559 -12.49 -12.81 -26.05
CA PHE A 559 -12.55 -12.03 -27.30
C PHE A 559 -11.46 -10.94 -27.37
N TRP A 560 -10.99 -10.44 -26.22
CA TRP A 560 -9.94 -9.44 -26.14
C TRP A 560 -8.52 -10.05 -26.12
N LEU A 561 -8.31 -11.11 -25.34
CA LEU A 561 -6.97 -11.59 -24.97
C LEU A 561 -6.69 -13.04 -25.40
N ALA A 562 -7.63 -13.68 -26.09
CA ALA A 562 -7.50 -15.01 -26.69
C ALA A 562 -7.89 -15.05 -28.18
N THR A 563 -7.95 -13.88 -28.83
CA THR A 563 -8.20 -13.75 -30.28
C THR A 563 -6.88 -13.83 -31.06
N TYR A 564 -6.87 -13.47 -32.35
CA TYR A 564 -5.66 -13.44 -33.18
C TYR A 564 -4.54 -12.57 -32.59
N VAL A 565 -3.29 -13.05 -32.71
CA VAL A 565 -2.10 -12.41 -32.12
C VAL A 565 -1.83 -11.00 -32.61
N ASP A 566 -2.31 -10.64 -33.80
CA ASP A 566 -2.12 -9.32 -34.41
C ASP A 566 -3.23 -8.31 -34.06
N MET A 567 -4.30 -8.71 -33.36
CA MET A 567 -5.47 -7.85 -33.08
C MET A 567 -5.12 -6.55 -32.35
N LEU A 568 -4.12 -6.56 -31.46
CA LEU A 568 -3.68 -5.35 -30.74
C LEU A 568 -2.59 -4.53 -31.47
N PHE A 569 -2.05 -5.05 -32.58
CA PHE A 569 -0.83 -4.53 -33.21
C PHE A 569 -1.04 -4.12 -34.68
N ASP A 570 -2.00 -4.71 -35.37
CA ASP A 570 -2.39 -4.33 -36.73
C ASP A 570 -3.72 -3.56 -36.74
N PRO A 571 -3.76 -2.32 -37.28
CA PRO A 571 -4.99 -1.52 -37.31
C PRO A 571 -6.15 -2.17 -38.07
N ARG A 572 -5.89 -2.93 -39.14
CA ARG A 572 -6.95 -3.60 -39.91
C ARG A 572 -7.51 -4.78 -39.13
N ALA A 573 -6.65 -5.55 -38.46
CA ALA A 573 -7.08 -6.63 -37.57
C ALA A 573 -7.91 -6.10 -36.40
N ASN A 574 -7.51 -4.95 -35.84
CA ASN A 574 -8.22 -4.29 -34.76
C ASN A 574 -9.60 -3.77 -35.19
N GLU A 575 -9.68 -3.14 -36.37
CA GLU A 575 -10.93 -2.65 -36.95
C GLU A 575 -11.89 -3.81 -37.27
N GLU A 576 -11.38 -4.94 -37.77
CA GLU A 576 -12.17 -6.15 -38.00
C GLU A 576 -12.81 -6.69 -36.70
N ALA A 577 -12.04 -6.75 -35.61
CA ALA A 577 -12.57 -7.13 -34.30
C ALA A 577 -13.58 -6.10 -33.75
N TYR A 578 -13.32 -4.80 -33.96
CA TYR A 578 -14.23 -3.73 -33.58
C TYR A 578 -15.57 -3.83 -34.32
N ASN A 579 -15.53 -4.08 -35.63
CA ASN A 579 -16.73 -4.19 -36.47
C ASN A 579 -17.63 -5.33 -35.98
N PHE A 580 -17.03 -6.49 -35.63
CA PHE A 580 -17.76 -7.58 -35.01
C PHE A 580 -18.39 -7.16 -33.66
N TRP A 581 -17.62 -6.56 -32.75
CA TRP A 581 -18.14 -6.07 -31.47
C TRP A 581 -19.29 -5.06 -31.67
N CYS A 582 -19.13 -4.14 -32.63
CA CYS A 582 -20.09 -3.10 -32.95
C CYS A 582 -21.40 -3.71 -33.47
N GLU A 583 -21.33 -4.68 -34.39
CA GLU A 583 -22.50 -5.41 -34.89
C GLU A 583 -23.26 -6.11 -33.75
N LYS A 584 -22.56 -6.89 -32.90
CA LYS A 584 -23.17 -7.63 -31.79
C LYS A 584 -23.79 -6.71 -30.74
N THR A 585 -23.15 -5.56 -30.49
CA THR A 585 -23.63 -4.57 -29.52
C THR A 585 -24.84 -3.81 -30.06
N ARG A 586 -24.78 -3.35 -31.31
CA ARG A 586 -25.87 -2.60 -31.95
C ARG A 586 -27.16 -3.41 -32.04
N ALA A 587 -27.07 -4.73 -32.22
CA ALA A 587 -28.23 -5.63 -32.25
C ALA A 587 -29.02 -5.66 -30.92
N ARG A 588 -28.45 -5.19 -29.81
CA ARG A 588 -29.05 -5.20 -28.46
C ARG A 588 -29.74 -3.88 -28.09
N ILE A 589 -29.55 -2.83 -28.89
CA ILE A 589 -30.01 -1.47 -28.60
C ILE A 589 -31.10 -1.09 -29.60
N GLN A 590 -32.29 -0.80 -29.09
CA GLN A 590 -33.47 -0.47 -29.89
C GLN A 590 -33.49 1.00 -30.31
N ASP A 591 -33.16 1.91 -29.39
CA ASP A 591 -33.10 3.34 -29.66
C ASP A 591 -31.94 3.71 -30.59
N GLU A 592 -32.24 4.37 -31.71
CA GLU A 592 -31.24 4.64 -32.75
C GLU A 592 -30.17 5.63 -32.29
N GLN A 593 -30.56 6.65 -31.51
CA GLN A 593 -29.63 7.67 -31.02
C GLN A 593 -28.67 7.08 -29.99
N ALA A 594 -29.18 6.34 -29.01
CA ALA A 594 -28.38 5.63 -28.02
C ALA A 594 -27.45 4.61 -28.70
N ARG A 595 -27.93 3.91 -29.73
CA ARG A 595 -27.12 2.94 -30.50
C ARG A 595 -25.92 3.60 -31.17
N ASP A 596 -26.08 4.78 -31.75
CA ASP A 596 -24.98 5.50 -32.41
C ASP A 596 -23.99 6.13 -31.41
N VAL A 597 -24.42 6.43 -30.19
CA VAL A 597 -23.56 6.94 -29.11
C VAL A 597 -22.83 5.81 -28.36
N LEU A 598 -23.51 4.69 -28.09
CA LEU A 598 -22.96 3.54 -27.36
C LEU A 598 -22.07 2.65 -28.22
N ALA A 599 -22.43 2.46 -29.49
CA ALA A 599 -21.71 1.63 -30.45
C ALA A 599 -21.65 2.32 -31.82
N PRO A 600 -20.86 3.41 -31.95
CA PRO A 600 -20.73 4.15 -33.20
C PRO A 600 -20.19 3.24 -34.31
N ARG A 601 -20.61 3.44 -35.57
CA ARG A 601 -20.08 2.65 -36.69
C ARG A 601 -18.62 2.96 -36.98
N LYS A 602 -18.21 4.21 -36.77
CA LYS A 602 -16.81 4.62 -36.86
C LYS A 602 -16.14 4.36 -35.51
N GLN A 603 -15.08 3.56 -35.54
CA GLN A 603 -14.28 3.26 -34.36
C GLN A 603 -13.80 4.54 -33.66
N PRO A 604 -14.16 4.77 -32.38
CA PRO A 604 -13.79 5.99 -31.67
C PRO A 604 -12.35 5.96 -31.16
N TYR A 605 -11.85 4.76 -30.86
CA TYR A 605 -10.47 4.46 -30.45
C TYR A 605 -10.20 2.96 -30.66
N ALA A 606 -8.94 2.54 -30.70
CA ALA A 606 -8.57 1.14 -30.96
C ALA A 606 -9.22 0.17 -29.96
N PHE A 607 -9.81 -0.92 -30.45
CA PHE A 607 -10.46 -1.94 -29.65
C PHE A 607 -9.46 -2.60 -28.71
N GLY A 608 -9.82 -2.71 -27.43
CA GLY A 608 -8.93 -3.31 -26.43
C GLY A 608 -7.71 -2.47 -26.00
N CYS A 609 -7.57 -1.22 -26.48
CA CYS A 609 -6.46 -0.34 -26.06
C CYS A 609 -6.62 0.20 -24.62
N LYS A 610 -7.82 0.10 -24.07
CA LYS A 610 -8.16 0.31 -22.66
C LYS A 610 -8.69 -1.02 -22.13
N ARG A 611 -8.47 -1.31 -20.84
CA ARG A 611 -9.03 -2.50 -20.20
C ARG A 611 -10.54 -2.52 -20.38
N ILE A 612 -11.02 -3.54 -21.08
CA ILE A 612 -12.43 -3.67 -21.43
C ILE A 612 -13.24 -3.98 -20.16
N SER A 613 -14.46 -3.47 -20.08
CA SER A 613 -15.38 -3.82 -18.99
C SER A 613 -16.21 -5.05 -19.36
N LEU A 614 -16.48 -5.92 -18.38
CA LEU A 614 -17.42 -7.02 -18.56
C LEU A 614 -18.81 -6.59 -18.11
N GLU A 615 -19.84 -6.90 -18.89
CA GLU A 615 -21.21 -6.48 -18.64
C GLU A 615 -22.23 -7.63 -18.66
N LYS A 616 -23.35 -7.41 -17.98
CA LYS A 616 -24.53 -8.27 -18.00
C LYS A 616 -25.77 -7.38 -18.08
N GLY A 617 -26.23 -7.09 -19.29
CA GLY A 617 -27.44 -6.32 -19.50
C GLY A 617 -27.23 -4.81 -19.63
N TYR A 618 -25.98 -4.34 -19.74
CA TYR A 618 -25.66 -2.91 -19.73
C TYR A 618 -26.23 -2.18 -20.95
N PHE A 619 -26.25 -2.81 -22.12
CA PHE A 619 -26.79 -2.18 -23.31
C PHE A 619 -28.32 -2.21 -23.32
N GLU A 620 -28.92 -3.25 -22.74
CA GLU A 620 -30.38 -3.43 -22.64
C GLU A 620 -31.06 -2.43 -21.71
N ILE A 621 -30.35 -1.89 -20.70
CA ILE A 621 -30.96 -0.88 -19.81
C ILE A 621 -31.40 0.37 -20.57
N PHE A 622 -30.73 0.70 -21.68
CA PHE A 622 -31.06 1.87 -22.50
C PHE A 622 -32.32 1.69 -23.36
N ASN A 623 -32.90 0.49 -23.39
CA ASN A 623 -34.22 0.25 -23.98
C ASN A 623 -35.37 0.53 -22.99
N GLN A 624 -35.06 0.87 -21.73
CA GLN A 624 -36.05 1.16 -20.70
C GLN A 624 -36.42 2.65 -20.73
N GLU A 625 -37.71 2.97 -20.67
CA GLU A 625 -38.21 4.35 -20.82
C GLU A 625 -37.66 5.33 -19.77
N HIS A 626 -37.34 4.85 -18.57
CA HIS A 626 -36.82 5.67 -17.47
C HIS A 626 -35.29 5.81 -17.47
N VAL A 627 -34.59 5.24 -18.45
CA VAL A 627 -33.12 5.33 -18.57
C VAL A 627 -32.75 6.19 -19.77
N ARG A 628 -31.97 7.23 -19.53
CA ARG A 628 -31.54 8.19 -20.56
C ARG A 628 -30.03 8.21 -20.69
N LEU A 629 -29.54 8.15 -21.92
CA LEU A 629 -28.14 8.42 -22.26
C LEU A 629 -27.97 9.90 -22.65
N VAL A 630 -26.92 10.54 -22.15
CA VAL A 630 -26.53 11.90 -22.53
C VAL A 630 -25.09 11.87 -23.03
N ASP A 631 -24.90 12.19 -24.31
CA ASP A 631 -23.57 12.38 -24.89
C ASP A 631 -22.99 13.72 -24.42
N VAL A 632 -21.96 13.64 -23.59
CA VAL A 632 -21.21 14.81 -23.08
C VAL A 632 -19.82 14.93 -23.72
N SER A 633 -19.61 14.27 -24.87
CA SER A 633 -18.46 14.51 -25.72
C SER A 633 -18.47 15.94 -26.29
N GLU A 634 -17.35 16.37 -26.87
CA GLU A 634 -17.24 17.67 -27.55
C GLU A 634 -18.26 17.85 -28.68
N LYS A 635 -18.68 16.74 -29.30
CA LYS A 635 -19.68 16.74 -30.39
C LYS A 635 -21.11 16.79 -29.87
N GLY A 636 -21.32 16.33 -28.63
CA GLY A 636 -22.61 16.30 -27.97
C GLY A 636 -22.88 17.57 -27.15
N SER A 637 -23.23 17.37 -25.88
CA SER A 637 -23.59 18.42 -24.93
C SER A 637 -22.69 18.36 -23.69
N PRO A 638 -21.49 18.98 -23.73
CA PRO A 638 -20.57 18.97 -22.59
C PRO A 638 -21.20 19.51 -21.30
N ILE A 639 -20.75 18.98 -20.17
CA ILE A 639 -21.11 19.46 -18.83
C ILE A 639 -20.45 20.82 -18.61
N GLN A 640 -21.23 21.83 -18.22
CA GLN A 640 -20.76 23.19 -17.93
C GLN A 640 -20.45 23.36 -16.44
N CYS A 641 -21.42 23.02 -15.60
CA CYS A 641 -21.31 23.13 -14.14
C CYS A 641 -22.34 22.22 -13.46
N VAL A 642 -22.18 22.07 -12.15
CA VAL A 642 -23.20 21.50 -11.27
C VAL A 642 -23.98 22.66 -10.65
N THR A 643 -25.30 22.53 -10.56
CA THR A 643 -26.20 23.52 -9.97
C THR A 643 -26.81 22.97 -8.69
N GLU A 644 -27.55 23.79 -7.93
CA GLU A 644 -28.28 23.30 -6.75
C GLU A 644 -29.30 22.20 -7.10
N LYS A 645 -29.80 22.17 -8.34
CA LYS A 645 -30.84 21.25 -8.82
C LYS A 645 -30.30 20.03 -9.54
N GLY A 646 -29.05 20.05 -10.03
CA GLY A 646 -28.50 18.95 -10.82
C GLY A 646 -27.32 19.35 -11.69
N ILE A 647 -27.33 18.93 -12.96
CA ILE A 647 -26.19 19.10 -13.88
C ILE A 647 -26.63 19.96 -15.06
N LYS A 648 -25.90 21.05 -15.33
CA LYS A 648 -26.11 21.89 -16.51
C LYS A 648 -25.20 21.44 -17.64
N THR A 649 -25.78 21.11 -18.78
CA THR A 649 -25.07 20.84 -20.03
C THR A 649 -25.33 21.98 -21.03
N LYS A 650 -24.62 21.97 -22.17
CA LYS A 650 -24.86 22.93 -23.26
C LYS A 650 -26.31 22.94 -23.76
N ALA A 651 -26.98 21.79 -23.77
CA ALA A 651 -28.35 21.61 -24.24
C ALA A 651 -29.42 21.99 -23.21
N GLY A 652 -29.07 22.09 -21.92
CA GLY A 652 -30.02 22.39 -20.86
C GLY A 652 -29.63 21.81 -19.51
N GLU A 653 -30.49 22.04 -18.52
CA GLU A 653 -30.32 21.56 -17.14
C GLU A 653 -31.02 20.23 -16.93
N HIS A 654 -30.33 19.30 -16.28
CA HIS A 654 -30.86 18.00 -15.87
C HIS A 654 -31.07 18.03 -14.36
N GLU A 655 -32.33 18.07 -13.92
CA GLU A 655 -32.66 18.01 -12.49
C GLU A 655 -32.45 16.61 -11.93
N LEU A 656 -31.75 16.53 -10.80
CA LEU A 656 -31.24 15.29 -10.22
C LEU A 656 -31.36 15.32 -8.70
N ASP A 657 -31.59 14.15 -8.13
CA ASP A 657 -31.63 13.95 -6.68
C ASP A 657 -30.28 13.44 -6.18
N VAL A 658 -29.62 12.57 -6.97
CA VAL A 658 -28.33 11.95 -6.65
C VAL A 658 -27.38 12.04 -7.85
N ILE A 659 -26.13 12.41 -7.60
CA ILE A 659 -25.05 12.40 -8.61
C ILE A 659 -23.97 11.40 -8.20
N VAL A 660 -23.64 10.48 -9.11
CA VAL A 660 -22.57 9.50 -8.93
C VAL A 660 -21.42 9.78 -9.89
N CYS A 661 -20.29 10.24 -9.35
CA CYS A 661 -19.06 10.44 -10.13
C CYS A 661 -18.31 9.12 -10.34
N ALA A 662 -18.56 8.46 -11.46
CA ALA A 662 -17.82 7.28 -11.94
C ALA A 662 -16.65 7.69 -12.87
N THR A 663 -15.97 8.78 -12.52
CA THR A 663 -14.96 9.49 -13.33
C THR A 663 -13.54 8.94 -13.20
N GLY A 664 -13.36 7.85 -12.44
CA GLY A 664 -12.09 7.14 -12.33
C GLY A 664 -11.15 7.68 -11.27
N TYR A 665 -9.85 7.53 -11.53
CA TYR A 665 -8.77 7.77 -10.56
C TYR A 665 -7.61 8.50 -11.25
N ASP A 666 -6.78 9.17 -10.45
CA ASP A 666 -5.38 9.46 -10.81
C ASP A 666 -4.62 8.13 -10.79
N ALA A 667 -4.74 7.42 -11.92
CA ALA A 667 -4.41 6.02 -12.00
C ALA A 667 -2.90 5.79 -11.95
N VAL A 668 -2.50 4.74 -11.23
CA VAL A 668 -1.11 4.22 -11.16
C VAL A 668 -0.13 5.12 -10.40
N THR A 669 -0.04 6.41 -10.71
CA THR A 669 0.86 7.37 -10.03
C THR A 669 0.27 7.99 -8.78
N GLY A 670 -1.04 8.23 -8.75
CA GLY A 670 -1.71 8.97 -7.67
C GLY A 670 -1.54 8.32 -6.29
N GLY A 671 -1.52 6.99 -6.23
CA GLY A 671 -1.36 6.24 -4.97
C GLY A 671 0.03 6.38 -4.34
N LEU A 672 1.06 6.61 -5.15
CA LEU A 672 2.44 6.82 -4.72
C LEU A 672 2.70 8.31 -4.44
N THR A 673 2.27 9.19 -5.34
CA THR A 673 2.53 10.63 -5.28
C THR A 673 1.66 11.41 -4.26
N GLN A 674 0.65 10.77 -3.68
CA GLN A 674 -0.09 11.32 -2.52
C GLN A 674 0.71 11.25 -1.20
N ILE A 675 1.74 10.41 -1.15
CA ILE A 675 2.66 10.29 -0.01
C ILE A 675 3.84 11.23 -0.27
N ASP A 676 4.28 12.00 0.73
CA ASP A 676 5.52 12.80 0.63
C ASP A 676 6.74 11.87 0.73
N ILE A 677 7.05 11.19 -0.37
CA ILE A 677 8.19 10.30 -0.51
C ILE A 677 9.38 11.11 -0.99
N ARG A 678 10.47 11.13 -0.21
CA ARG A 678 11.71 11.85 -0.52
C ARG A 678 12.88 10.90 -0.56
N GLY A 679 13.53 10.83 -1.73
CA GLY A 679 14.72 10.03 -1.97
C GLY A 679 16.01 10.78 -1.61
N ARG A 680 17.11 10.40 -2.27
CA ARG A 680 18.43 11.02 -2.08
C ARG A 680 18.38 12.52 -2.31
N GLY A 681 19.13 13.26 -1.50
CA GLY A 681 19.18 14.73 -1.57
C GLY A 681 17.84 15.43 -1.27
N GLY A 682 16.87 14.72 -0.67
CA GLY A 682 15.56 15.27 -0.30
C GLY A 682 14.60 15.49 -1.47
N VAL A 683 14.92 14.96 -2.66
CA VAL A 683 14.08 15.10 -3.87
C VAL A 683 12.78 14.31 -3.70
N SER A 684 11.63 14.95 -3.94
CA SER A 684 10.34 14.27 -3.85
C SER A 684 10.06 13.40 -5.08
N LEU A 685 9.35 12.28 -4.88
CA LEU A 685 8.93 11.39 -5.98
C LEU A 685 8.01 12.12 -6.96
N LYS A 686 7.15 13.00 -6.43
CA LYS A 686 6.25 13.84 -7.23
C LYS A 686 7.03 14.75 -8.18
N ASP A 687 8.11 15.38 -7.71
CA ASP A 687 8.96 16.23 -8.53
C ASP A 687 9.79 15.42 -9.53
N ALA A 688 10.30 14.25 -9.11
CA ALA A 688 11.04 13.34 -9.99
C ALA A 688 10.19 12.83 -11.16
N TRP A 689 8.87 12.74 -10.98
CA TRP A 689 7.91 12.26 -11.98
C TRP A 689 7.10 13.39 -12.65
N LYS A 690 7.46 14.66 -12.47
CA LYS A 690 6.73 15.81 -13.06
C LYS A 690 6.61 15.74 -14.60
N GLU A 691 7.60 15.15 -15.26
CA GLU A 691 7.67 14.95 -16.73
C GLU A 691 7.13 13.58 -17.17
N GLY A 692 6.56 12.81 -16.24
CA GLY A 692 6.14 11.42 -16.44
C GLY A 692 6.88 10.45 -15.52
N ALA A 693 6.23 9.33 -15.21
CA ALA A 693 6.81 8.29 -14.36
C ALA A 693 8.03 7.65 -15.04
N LYS A 694 9.16 7.63 -14.34
CA LYS A 694 10.42 7.02 -14.78
C LYS A 694 10.77 5.90 -13.81
N THR A 695 10.67 4.66 -14.26
CA THR A 695 10.89 3.47 -13.41
C THR A 695 11.92 2.52 -14.01
N TYR A 696 12.47 1.65 -13.16
CA TYR A 696 13.21 0.47 -13.55
C TYR A 696 12.34 -0.76 -13.32
N LEU A 697 12.15 -1.57 -14.38
CA LEU A 697 11.31 -2.78 -14.40
C LEU A 697 9.85 -2.58 -13.92
N GLY A 698 9.36 -1.34 -13.87
CA GLY A 698 8.04 -1.02 -13.33
C GLY A 698 7.90 -1.26 -11.82
N MET A 699 9.02 -1.43 -11.09
CA MET A 699 9.02 -1.79 -9.67
C MET A 699 9.93 -0.92 -8.80
N ALA A 700 10.80 -0.09 -9.38
CA ALA A 700 11.69 0.79 -8.65
C ALA A 700 11.86 2.14 -9.36
N SER A 701 12.34 3.17 -8.65
CA SER A 701 12.61 4.50 -9.22
C SER A 701 14.01 4.97 -8.87
N HIS A 702 14.69 5.59 -9.83
CA HIS A 702 16.02 6.15 -9.61
C HIS A 702 15.99 7.29 -8.60
N GLY A 703 16.99 7.34 -7.72
CA GLY A 703 17.04 8.30 -6.61
C GLY A 703 16.26 7.87 -5.36
N PHE A 704 15.56 6.72 -5.39
CA PHE A 704 14.78 6.17 -4.26
C PHE A 704 15.30 4.78 -3.88
N PRO A 705 16.40 4.69 -3.11
CA PRO A 705 17.06 3.41 -2.82
C PRO A 705 16.19 2.50 -1.97
N ASN A 706 16.29 1.18 -2.17
CA ASN A 706 15.53 0.16 -1.42
C ASN A 706 13.99 0.36 -1.41
N MET A 707 13.48 1.22 -2.29
CA MET A 707 12.06 1.48 -2.45
C MET A 707 11.54 0.68 -3.64
N PHE A 708 10.59 -0.21 -3.37
CA PHE A 708 9.94 -1.02 -4.39
C PHE A 708 8.44 -0.79 -4.39
N PHE A 709 7.81 -0.91 -5.55
CA PHE A 709 6.36 -0.90 -5.68
C PHE A 709 5.88 -2.05 -6.57
N THR A 710 4.72 -2.61 -6.26
CA THR A 710 4.06 -3.59 -7.12
C THR A 710 2.86 -2.96 -7.81
N TYR A 711 2.47 -3.54 -8.95
CA TYR A 711 1.32 -3.09 -9.74
C TYR A 711 1.41 -1.59 -10.08
N GLY A 712 2.63 -1.10 -10.28
CA GLY A 712 2.99 0.29 -10.44
C GLY A 712 3.09 0.76 -11.90
N PRO A 713 3.62 1.99 -12.12
CA PRO A 713 3.80 2.54 -13.46
C PRO A 713 4.80 1.74 -14.26
N GLN A 714 4.56 1.61 -15.57
CA GLN A 714 5.41 0.86 -16.51
C GLN A 714 5.60 -0.62 -16.13
N ALA A 715 4.67 -1.20 -15.36
CA ALA A 715 4.55 -2.64 -15.19
C ALA A 715 3.30 -3.15 -15.94
N PRO A 716 3.12 -4.48 -16.12
CA PRO A 716 1.96 -5.03 -16.83
C PRO A 716 0.61 -4.52 -16.27
N THR A 717 0.52 -4.36 -14.94
CA THR A 717 -0.53 -3.63 -14.20
C THR A 717 -1.92 -3.74 -14.84
N ALA A 718 -2.38 -2.71 -15.58
CA ALA A 718 -3.73 -2.66 -16.13
C ALA A 718 -4.04 -3.76 -17.16
N LEU A 719 -3.02 -4.30 -17.84
CA LEU A 719 -3.11 -5.38 -18.82
C LEU A 719 -2.88 -6.77 -18.20
N CYS A 720 -2.74 -6.85 -16.88
CA CYS A 720 -2.47 -8.08 -16.14
C CYS A 720 -3.60 -8.42 -15.17
N ASN A 721 -3.84 -9.70 -14.97
CA ASN A 721 -4.59 -10.22 -13.85
C ASN A 721 -3.87 -9.86 -12.53
N GLY A 722 -4.58 -9.16 -11.63
CA GLY A 722 -3.99 -8.57 -10.42
C GLY A 722 -3.21 -9.56 -9.54
N PRO A 723 -3.82 -10.69 -9.11
CA PRO A 723 -3.13 -11.70 -8.30
C PRO A 723 -1.91 -12.32 -8.99
N THR A 724 -1.98 -12.58 -10.29
CA THR A 724 -0.84 -13.09 -11.07
C THR A 724 0.36 -12.14 -10.97
N CYS A 725 0.14 -10.85 -11.23
CA CYS A 725 1.20 -9.85 -11.14
C CYS A 725 1.68 -9.63 -9.71
N ALA A 726 0.78 -9.65 -8.73
CA ALA A 726 1.13 -9.51 -7.31
C ALA A 726 2.09 -10.61 -6.84
N GLU A 727 1.86 -11.86 -7.25
CA GLU A 727 2.73 -12.99 -6.90
C GLU A 727 4.10 -12.87 -7.57
N LEU A 728 4.12 -12.68 -8.90
CA LEU A 728 5.37 -12.60 -9.68
C LEU A 728 6.28 -11.44 -9.22
N GLN A 729 5.70 -10.26 -9.01
CA GLN A 729 6.46 -9.09 -8.57
C GLN A 729 6.88 -9.23 -7.10
N GLY A 730 6.01 -9.80 -6.25
CA GLY A 730 6.35 -10.08 -4.85
C GLY A 730 7.53 -11.04 -4.70
N ASP A 731 7.55 -12.12 -5.48
CA ASP A 731 8.64 -13.11 -5.45
C ASP A 731 9.95 -12.53 -6.00
N TRP A 732 9.86 -11.65 -7.02
CA TRP A 732 11.03 -10.94 -7.52
C TRP A 732 11.62 -9.99 -6.48
N ILE A 733 10.79 -9.19 -5.80
CA ILE A 733 11.23 -8.29 -4.73
C ILE A 733 11.86 -9.07 -3.58
N LEU A 734 11.24 -10.18 -3.15
CA LEU A 734 11.81 -11.06 -2.14
C LEU A 734 13.19 -11.58 -2.56
N THR A 735 13.35 -11.97 -3.83
CA THR A 735 14.62 -12.45 -4.38
C THR A 735 15.70 -11.38 -4.30
N VAL A 736 15.39 -10.14 -4.67
CA VAL A 736 16.31 -9.00 -4.56
C VAL A 736 16.69 -8.76 -3.10
N MET A 737 15.72 -8.72 -2.18
CA MET A 737 15.97 -8.51 -0.75
C MET A 737 16.84 -9.63 -0.16
N ASN A 738 16.59 -10.88 -0.54
CA ASN A 738 17.41 -12.02 -0.13
C ASN A 738 18.84 -11.89 -0.65
N HIS A 739 19.01 -11.50 -1.91
CA HIS A 739 20.32 -11.28 -2.50
C HIS A 739 21.08 -10.15 -1.78
N THR A 740 20.43 -9.02 -1.51
CA THR A 740 21.01 -7.90 -0.75
C THR A 740 21.46 -8.37 0.64
N ARG A 741 20.62 -9.13 1.35
CA ARG A 741 20.94 -9.69 2.68
C ARG A 741 22.12 -10.66 2.62
N GLN A 742 22.12 -11.61 1.69
CA GLN A 742 23.18 -12.62 1.53
C GLN A 742 24.54 -12.02 1.17
N ARG A 743 24.54 -10.92 0.40
CA ARG A 743 25.75 -10.23 -0.03
C ARG A 743 26.22 -9.14 0.94
N GLY A 744 25.49 -8.91 2.04
CA GLY A 744 25.82 -7.84 2.99
C GLY A 744 25.74 -6.44 2.37
N LEU A 745 24.90 -6.25 1.36
CA LEU A 745 24.74 -4.95 0.70
C LEU A 745 23.81 -4.06 1.52
N ASP A 746 24.08 -2.75 1.58
CA ASP A 746 23.18 -1.81 2.23
C ASP A 746 22.08 -1.29 1.30
N ILE A 747 22.38 -1.22 0.01
CA ILE A 747 21.50 -0.67 -1.01
C ILE A 747 21.34 -1.70 -2.12
N ALA A 748 20.10 -2.08 -2.41
CA ALA A 748 19.72 -2.67 -3.69
C ALA A 748 19.83 -1.57 -4.73
N VAL A 749 20.98 -1.49 -5.40
CA VAL A 749 21.35 -0.36 -6.28
C VAL A 749 20.39 -0.27 -7.47
N HIS A 750 19.73 0.89 -7.60
CA HIS A 750 18.94 1.32 -8.77
C HIS A 750 19.65 2.44 -9.56
N GLU A 751 20.98 2.37 -9.67
CA GLU A 751 21.78 3.45 -10.29
C GLU A 751 21.66 3.49 -11.82
N ALA A 752 21.21 2.42 -12.47
CA ALA A 752 20.98 2.41 -13.91
C ALA A 752 19.57 2.90 -14.29
N ALA A 753 19.24 4.16 -13.98
CA ALA A 753 18.30 4.85 -14.87
C ALA A 753 19.08 5.26 -16.11
N PHE A 754 19.10 4.37 -17.11
CA PHE A 754 19.48 4.80 -18.44
C PHE A 754 18.51 5.92 -18.85
N THR A 755 19.02 7.13 -18.99
CA THR A 755 18.40 8.17 -19.79
C THR A 755 18.26 7.59 -21.19
N PHE A 756 17.06 7.13 -21.53
CA PHE A 756 16.76 6.60 -22.85
C PHE A 756 16.87 7.76 -23.84
N GLN A 757 17.92 7.75 -24.67
CA GLN A 757 18.08 8.67 -25.79
C GLN A 757 17.42 8.02 -27.01
N GLU A 758 16.40 8.69 -27.58
CA GLU A 758 15.43 8.20 -28.58
C GLU A 758 15.98 7.62 -29.90
N ASN A 759 17.29 7.62 -30.14
CA ASN A 759 17.84 7.52 -31.51
C ASN A 759 18.72 6.29 -31.80
N SER A 760 18.30 5.07 -31.41
CA SER A 760 18.89 3.86 -32.02
C SER A 760 17.92 2.66 -32.03
N THR A 761 17.57 2.22 -33.24
CA THR A 761 16.54 1.20 -33.56
C THR A 761 17.01 -0.22 -33.25
N PRO A 762 16.25 -1.02 -32.46
CA PRO A 762 15.62 -2.25 -32.99
C PRO A 762 14.16 -2.47 -32.54
N GLN A 763 13.49 -3.47 -33.15
CA GLN A 763 12.03 -3.70 -33.25
C GLN A 763 11.15 -3.20 -32.08
N LYS A 764 10.42 -2.11 -32.36
CA LYS A 764 9.33 -1.56 -31.55
C LYS A 764 8.12 -2.50 -31.63
N MET A 765 7.61 -3.02 -30.51
CA MET A 765 6.23 -3.50 -30.47
C MET A 765 5.31 -2.28 -30.59
N ASN A 766 4.75 -2.09 -31.78
CA ASN A 766 3.81 -1.01 -32.04
C ASN A 766 2.42 -1.47 -31.63
N LEU A 767 1.98 -1.10 -30.43
CA LEU A 767 0.59 -1.25 -30.02
C LEU A 767 -0.24 -0.12 -30.63
N VAL A 768 -1.47 -0.42 -31.04
CA VAL A 768 -2.41 0.60 -31.50
C VAL A 768 -3.05 1.23 -30.26
N PHE A 769 -2.72 2.50 -29.99
CA PHE A 769 -3.21 3.23 -28.82
C PHE A 769 -4.56 3.91 -29.06
N ALA A 770 -5.09 4.56 -28.01
CA ALA A 770 -6.42 5.18 -28.00
C ALA A 770 -6.68 6.18 -29.14
N ASN A 771 -5.64 6.75 -29.75
CA ASN A 771 -5.81 7.70 -30.85
C ASN A 771 -5.76 7.02 -32.24
N GLY A 772 -5.58 5.70 -32.31
CA GLY A 772 -5.27 4.97 -33.54
C GLY A 772 -3.79 5.05 -33.94
N ASP A 773 -3.01 5.90 -33.26
CA ASP A 773 -1.58 6.03 -33.49
C ASP A 773 -0.82 4.78 -33.05
N ARG A 774 0.12 4.36 -33.89
CA ARG A 774 1.19 3.43 -33.50
C ARG A 774 2.16 4.18 -32.62
N HIS A 775 2.03 4.03 -31.32
CA HIS A 775 3.06 4.50 -30.41
C HIS A 775 4.03 3.34 -30.16
N PRO A 776 5.36 3.58 -30.17
CA PRO A 776 6.29 2.60 -29.65
C PRO A 776 5.94 2.37 -28.18
N ASN A 777 5.34 1.24 -27.86
CA ASN A 777 5.23 0.84 -26.48
C ASN A 777 6.49 0.05 -26.17
N TRP A 778 7.26 0.54 -25.20
CA TRP A 778 8.33 -0.19 -24.55
C TRP A 778 9.45 -0.55 -25.54
N GLY A 779 10.51 0.24 -25.50
CA GLY A 779 11.82 -0.27 -25.86
C GLY A 779 12.25 -1.29 -24.80
N TYR A 780 11.77 -2.53 -24.86
CA TYR A 780 12.57 -3.63 -24.33
C TYR A 780 13.74 -3.78 -25.29
N HIS A 781 14.87 -3.17 -24.97
CA HIS A 781 16.12 -3.55 -25.62
C HIS A 781 16.55 -4.90 -25.07
N HIS A 782 16.07 -5.98 -25.69
CA HIS A 782 16.89 -7.18 -25.78
C HIS A 782 18.01 -6.87 -26.76
N VAL A 783 19.25 -6.91 -26.30
CA VAL A 783 20.37 -6.98 -27.23
C VAL A 783 20.47 -8.44 -27.65
N VAL A 784 19.91 -8.77 -28.81
CA VAL A 784 20.05 -10.09 -29.42
C VAL A 784 21.07 -9.99 -30.55
N LEU A 785 22.15 -10.76 -30.47
CA LEU A 785 23.17 -10.80 -31.51
C LEU A 785 22.84 -11.90 -32.53
N HIS A 786 22.75 -11.49 -33.80
CA HIS A 786 22.47 -12.37 -34.94
C HIS A 786 23.75 -12.83 -35.60
N VAL A 787 23.96 -14.15 -35.74
CA VAL A 787 25.08 -14.71 -36.50
C VAL A 787 24.54 -15.73 -37.49
N ARG A 788 24.90 -15.65 -38.77
CA ARG A 788 24.47 -16.62 -39.80
C ARG A 788 25.68 -17.18 -40.53
N SER A 789 25.80 -18.51 -40.56
CA SER A 789 26.85 -19.19 -41.32
C SER A 789 26.52 -19.14 -42.82
N ARG A 790 27.47 -18.71 -43.66
CA ARG A 790 27.30 -18.74 -45.13
C ARG A 790 27.53 -20.11 -45.76
N LEU A 791 28.28 -21.00 -45.12
CA LEU A 791 28.55 -22.36 -45.62
C LEU A 791 27.37 -23.32 -45.40
N HIS A 792 26.61 -23.14 -44.31
CA HIS A 792 25.53 -24.06 -43.93
C HIS A 792 24.15 -23.37 -43.85
N ASN A 793 24.10 -22.06 -44.09
CA ASN A 793 22.90 -21.21 -44.16
C ASN A 793 22.03 -21.11 -42.87
N VAL A 794 22.54 -21.58 -41.72
CA VAL A 794 21.88 -21.56 -40.40
C VAL A 794 22.14 -20.24 -39.66
N ALA A 795 21.12 -19.69 -38.99
CA ALA A 795 21.16 -18.45 -38.21
C ALA A 795 21.00 -18.70 -36.70
N TRP A 796 21.67 -17.88 -35.90
CA TRP A 796 21.78 -17.98 -34.45
C TRP A 796 21.43 -16.64 -33.80
N PHE A 797 20.84 -16.70 -32.60
CA PHE A 797 20.34 -15.57 -31.83
C PHE A 797 20.90 -15.64 -30.41
N ILE A 798 21.42 -14.53 -29.90
CA ILE A 798 22.12 -14.51 -28.61
C ILE A 798 21.69 -13.30 -27.78
N ASP A 799 20.94 -13.51 -26.70
CA ASP A 799 20.49 -12.46 -25.77
C ASP A 799 21.51 -12.18 -24.65
N LEU A 800 21.81 -10.90 -24.42
CA LEU A 800 22.86 -10.43 -23.52
C LEU A 800 22.37 -9.86 -22.19
N THR A 801 21.05 -9.78 -21.99
CA THR A 801 20.45 -9.03 -20.87
C THR A 801 19.83 -9.86 -19.75
N GLY A 802 19.85 -11.18 -19.86
CA GLY A 802 19.64 -12.11 -18.74
C GLY A 802 18.41 -11.81 -17.89
N ALA A 803 17.20 -11.92 -18.46
CA ALA A 803 15.99 -12.08 -17.67
C ALA A 803 14.91 -12.84 -18.45
N GLN A 804 14.30 -13.81 -17.75
CA GLN A 804 13.07 -14.55 -18.08
C GLN A 804 13.20 -15.68 -19.11
N TYR A 805 13.46 -16.89 -18.63
CA TYR A 805 12.48 -17.98 -18.62
C TYR A 805 12.82 -18.92 -17.45
N GLY A 806 11.85 -19.14 -16.57
CA GLY A 806 12.02 -20.10 -15.48
C GLY A 806 11.75 -21.52 -15.97
N ASN A 807 12.62 -22.46 -15.61
CA ASN A 807 12.17 -23.71 -15.03
C ASN A 807 13.23 -24.34 -14.13
N ASN A 808 12.74 -24.83 -12.98
CA ASN A 808 13.33 -25.74 -12.01
C ASN A 808 14.33 -25.20 -10.97
N GLN A 809 13.81 -24.95 -9.76
CA GLN A 809 14.53 -25.27 -8.53
C GLN A 809 14.36 -26.75 -8.23
N LEU A 810 15.46 -27.48 -8.05
CA LEU A 810 15.61 -28.54 -7.05
C LEU A 810 17.12 -28.87 -6.86
N VAL A 811 17.58 -28.62 -5.63
CA VAL A 811 18.66 -29.32 -4.91
C VAL A 811 20.13 -29.05 -5.32
N HIS A 812 20.74 -28.11 -4.59
CA HIS A 812 22.15 -28.19 -4.22
C HIS A 812 22.40 -29.45 -3.37
N ARG A 813 23.19 -30.40 -3.88
CA ARG A 813 24.17 -31.28 -3.18
C ARG A 813 24.35 -32.61 -3.94
N SER A 814 25.47 -32.76 -4.66
CA SER A 814 26.31 -33.96 -4.77
C SER A 814 27.22 -33.86 -6.01
N ASP A 815 28.31 -34.64 -6.02
CA ASP A 815 29.36 -34.74 -7.06
C ASP A 815 28.86 -35.06 -8.47
N VAL A 816 27.55 -35.24 -8.65
CA VAL A 816 26.86 -35.32 -9.93
C VAL A 816 27.02 -34.01 -10.75
N TYR A 817 27.31 -32.86 -10.15
CA TYR A 817 27.56 -31.61 -10.90
C TYR A 817 28.89 -31.57 -11.67
N LYS A 818 29.90 -32.38 -11.30
CA LYS A 818 31.12 -32.54 -12.09
C LYS A 818 30.88 -33.48 -13.28
N ALA A 819 30.04 -34.51 -13.09
CA ALA A 819 29.59 -35.39 -14.17
C ALA A 819 28.61 -34.68 -15.13
N LEU A 820 27.72 -33.81 -14.61
CA LEU A 820 26.80 -33.01 -15.40
C LEU A 820 27.47 -31.82 -16.08
N PHE A 821 28.56 -31.23 -15.57
CA PHE A 821 29.33 -30.24 -16.35
C PHE A 821 30.02 -30.88 -17.56
N VAL A 822 30.48 -32.13 -17.41
CA VAL A 822 31.02 -32.94 -18.53
C VAL A 822 29.89 -33.45 -19.45
N GLN A 823 28.70 -33.74 -18.91
CA GLN A 823 27.51 -34.09 -19.69
C GLN A 823 26.85 -32.87 -20.37
N ASP A 824 26.98 -31.68 -19.78
CA ASP A 824 26.54 -30.39 -20.30
C ASP A 824 27.53 -29.86 -21.31
N MET A 825 28.84 -30.07 -21.17
CA MET A 825 29.81 -29.89 -22.28
C MET A 825 29.51 -30.85 -23.45
N LYS A 826 29.08 -32.10 -23.15
CA LYS A 826 28.53 -33.04 -24.15
C LYS A 826 27.22 -32.55 -24.78
N ARG A 827 26.42 -31.74 -24.07
CA ARG A 827 25.19 -31.10 -24.60
C ARG A 827 25.43 -29.73 -25.23
N TYR A 828 26.49 -29.00 -24.88
CA TYR A 828 26.89 -27.73 -25.50
C TYR A 828 27.55 -27.95 -26.87
N TYR A 829 27.98 -29.18 -27.16
CA TYR A 829 28.20 -29.68 -28.53
C TYR A 829 26.89 -29.88 -29.33
N GLN A 830 25.75 -29.73 -28.67
CA GLN A 830 24.42 -29.60 -29.28
C GLN A 830 23.69 -28.37 -28.70
N PHE A 831 24.13 -27.21 -29.20
CA PHE A 831 23.43 -25.91 -29.26
C PHE A 831 23.50 -25.01 -28.00
N GLY A 832 24.41 -24.01 -28.00
CA GLY A 832 24.54 -22.99 -26.94
C GLY A 832 25.08 -21.58 -27.32
N PHE A 833 24.41 -20.55 -26.79
CA PHE A 833 24.75 -19.27 -26.10
C PHE A 833 25.92 -18.27 -26.41
N CYS A 834 25.56 -16.95 -26.27
CA CYS A 834 26.22 -15.75 -25.64
C CYS A 834 27.31 -14.86 -26.34
N ASN A 835 27.09 -13.52 -26.35
CA ASN A 835 27.96 -12.47 -26.97
C ASN A 835 27.94 -11.10 -26.23
N GLY A 836 28.10 -11.09 -24.90
CA GLY A 836 28.01 -9.90 -24.02
C GLY A 836 29.29 -9.07 -23.90
N MET A 837 30.40 -9.55 -24.45
CA MET A 837 31.71 -8.94 -24.23
C MET A 837 31.94 -7.69 -25.10
N PHE A 838 31.40 -7.66 -26.32
CA PHE A 838 31.78 -6.65 -27.31
C PHE A 838 31.00 -5.33 -27.26
N GLN A 839 29.90 -5.25 -26.52
CA GLN A 839 29.16 -3.98 -26.38
C GLN A 839 29.71 -3.06 -25.27
N LYS A 840 30.56 -3.57 -24.37
CA LYS A 840 31.23 -2.74 -23.36
C LYS A 840 32.28 -1.80 -23.94
N LEU A 841 32.75 -1.99 -25.17
CA LEU A 841 33.80 -1.16 -25.77
C LEU A 841 33.29 0.03 -26.61
N ALA A 842 32.05 0.02 -27.08
CA ALA A 842 31.57 1.01 -28.07
C ALA A 842 31.01 2.33 -27.49
N LYS A 843 31.00 2.53 -26.16
CA LYS A 843 30.45 3.75 -25.51
C LYS A 843 31.46 4.48 -24.61
N VAL A 844 32.68 4.74 -25.09
CA VAL A 844 33.65 5.65 -24.42
C VAL A 844 33.90 6.97 -25.18
N GLY A 845 33.37 7.23 -26.39
CA GLY A 845 33.58 8.56 -27.00
C GLY A 845 32.66 8.88 -28.18
N GLY A 846 32.06 10.07 -28.18
CA GLY A 846 31.06 10.51 -29.17
C GLY A 846 31.61 11.08 -30.48
N TYR A 847 30.81 10.85 -31.55
CA TYR A 847 30.80 11.39 -32.94
C TYR A 847 31.91 10.94 -33.93
N PRO A 848 31.68 11.01 -35.26
CA PRO A 848 30.60 10.45 -36.08
C PRO A 848 31.12 9.52 -37.22
N MET A 849 30.23 8.70 -37.79
CA MET A 849 30.32 7.95 -39.07
C MET A 849 31.71 7.43 -39.53
N LEU A 850 32.11 6.22 -39.11
CA LEU A 850 33.08 5.38 -39.85
C LEU A 850 33.17 3.93 -39.29
N GLU A 851 32.05 3.25 -39.04
CA GLU A 851 32.10 1.99 -38.25
C GLU A 851 31.41 0.75 -38.86
N TYR A 852 31.22 0.69 -40.18
CA TYR A 852 30.84 -0.58 -40.83
C TYR A 852 32.04 -1.39 -41.33
N GLY A 853 33.15 -0.75 -41.70
CA GLY A 853 34.32 -1.43 -42.25
C GLY A 853 35.25 -2.10 -41.20
N LEU A 854 35.38 -1.51 -40.01
CA LEU A 854 36.29 -1.99 -38.96
C LEU A 854 35.75 -3.21 -38.19
N ARG A 855 34.43 -3.28 -37.96
CA ARG A 855 33.77 -4.44 -37.32
C ARG A 855 33.89 -5.71 -38.17
N PHE A 856 33.83 -5.56 -39.49
CA PHE A 856 34.00 -6.67 -40.43
C PHE A 856 35.45 -7.18 -40.48
N LYS A 857 36.44 -6.28 -40.43
CA LYS A 857 37.86 -6.67 -40.45
C LYS A 857 38.30 -7.38 -39.16
N ALA A 858 37.79 -6.97 -37.99
CA ALA A 858 38.08 -7.62 -36.72
C ALA A 858 37.47 -9.02 -36.63
N ALA A 859 36.20 -9.16 -37.02
CA ALA A 859 35.51 -10.46 -37.07
C ALA A 859 36.20 -11.42 -38.06
N HIS A 860 36.58 -10.92 -39.23
CA HIS A 860 37.28 -11.70 -40.25
C HIS A 860 38.69 -12.13 -39.82
N GLN A 861 39.39 -11.31 -39.04
CA GLN A 861 40.73 -11.65 -38.57
C GLN A 861 40.71 -12.63 -37.39
N LEU A 862 39.72 -12.52 -36.51
CA LEU A 862 39.47 -13.50 -35.45
C LEU A 862 39.09 -14.87 -36.05
N GLU A 863 38.24 -14.87 -37.08
CA GLU A 863 37.86 -16.04 -37.87
C GLU A 863 39.08 -16.69 -38.53
N LYS A 864 39.96 -15.89 -39.16
CA LYS A 864 41.22 -16.40 -39.73
C LYS A 864 42.16 -17.01 -38.69
N THR A 865 42.29 -16.41 -37.51
CA THR A 865 43.16 -16.94 -36.45
C THR A 865 42.63 -18.25 -35.88
N LEU A 866 41.31 -18.35 -35.66
CA LEU A 866 40.67 -19.59 -35.21
C LEU A 866 40.82 -20.71 -36.24
N VAL A 867 40.59 -20.41 -37.52
CA VAL A 867 40.78 -21.36 -38.62
C VAL A 867 42.26 -21.74 -38.79
N SER A 868 43.20 -20.83 -38.54
CA SER A 868 44.64 -21.10 -38.59
C SER A 868 45.09 -21.95 -37.39
N TRP A 869 44.51 -21.72 -36.21
CA TRP A 869 44.77 -22.49 -35.01
C TRP A 869 44.25 -23.93 -35.14
N GLU A 870 43.01 -24.12 -35.62
CA GLU A 870 42.41 -25.43 -35.92
C GLU A 870 43.17 -26.23 -36.99
N LYS A 871 43.93 -25.56 -37.86
CA LYS A 871 44.80 -26.21 -38.85
C LYS A 871 46.16 -26.64 -38.28
N GLN A 872 46.66 -25.94 -37.27
CA GLN A 872 47.98 -26.20 -36.66
C GLN A 872 47.89 -27.11 -35.43
N HIS A 873 46.72 -27.14 -34.79
CA HIS A 873 46.43 -27.95 -33.61
C HIS A 873 45.09 -28.64 -33.92
N LEU A 874 45.08 -29.97 -33.79
CA LEU A 874 43.93 -30.87 -34.02
C LEU A 874 42.56 -30.19 -33.85
N SER A 875 41.63 -30.50 -34.75
CA SER A 875 40.32 -29.84 -34.78
C SER A 875 39.63 -29.92 -33.42
N MET A 876 38.78 -28.94 -33.07
CA MET A 876 38.08 -28.97 -31.77
C MET A 876 37.21 -30.23 -31.58
N ALA A 877 36.90 -30.96 -32.65
CA ALA A 877 36.26 -32.27 -32.60
C ALA A 877 37.18 -33.39 -32.11
N ASP A 878 38.50 -33.29 -32.32
CA ASP A 878 39.49 -34.31 -31.93
C ASP A 878 40.04 -34.10 -30.51
N LEU A 879 39.74 -32.96 -29.86
CA LEU A 879 39.94 -32.76 -28.42
C LEU A 879 38.90 -33.56 -27.59
N VAL A 880 37.85 -34.07 -28.23
CA VAL A 880 36.82 -34.92 -27.63
C VAL A 880 37.34 -36.35 -27.57
N GLY A 881 37.91 -36.73 -26.43
CA GLY A 881 38.38 -38.11 -26.19
C GLY A 881 39.82 -38.23 -25.66
N LEU A 882 40.46 -37.11 -25.32
CA LEU A 882 41.72 -37.16 -24.58
C LEU A 882 41.47 -37.52 -23.11
N ASP A 883 41.77 -38.76 -22.74
CA ASP A 883 41.71 -39.25 -21.35
C ASP A 883 42.86 -38.69 -20.48
N ASP A 884 43.82 -38.01 -21.09
CA ASP A 884 44.93 -37.35 -20.41
C ASP A 884 44.58 -35.88 -20.07
N LEU A 885 44.14 -35.68 -18.81
CA LEU A 885 43.72 -34.40 -18.27
C LEU A 885 44.86 -33.35 -18.28
N ALA A 886 46.12 -33.78 -18.19
CA ALA A 886 47.27 -32.87 -18.16
C ALA A 886 47.57 -32.32 -19.56
N LEU A 887 47.44 -33.17 -20.59
CA LEU A 887 47.59 -32.76 -21.99
C LEU A 887 46.45 -31.83 -22.44
N PHE A 888 45.23 -32.05 -21.94
CA PHE A 888 44.09 -31.16 -22.19
C PHE A 888 44.29 -29.77 -21.57
N GLU A 889 44.71 -29.69 -20.30
CA GLU A 889 44.99 -28.41 -19.64
C GLU A 889 46.18 -27.67 -20.27
N GLN A 890 47.22 -28.39 -20.71
CA GLN A 890 48.35 -27.81 -21.43
C GLN A 890 47.93 -27.18 -22.78
N LYS A 891 47.06 -27.86 -23.55
CA LYS A 891 46.60 -27.36 -24.86
C LYS A 891 45.51 -26.29 -24.76
N LYS A 892 44.69 -26.33 -23.71
CA LYS A 892 43.71 -25.28 -23.36
C LYS A 892 44.42 -23.94 -23.15
N HIS A 893 45.55 -23.93 -22.46
CA HIS A 893 46.33 -22.70 -22.24
C HIS A 893 46.83 -22.06 -23.54
N GLY A 894 47.24 -22.87 -24.53
CA GLY A 894 47.69 -22.39 -25.85
C GLY A 894 46.57 -21.77 -26.70
N LEU A 895 45.32 -22.26 -26.57
CA LEU A 895 44.15 -21.61 -27.17
C LEU A 895 43.90 -20.23 -26.54
N TYR A 896 43.99 -20.14 -25.21
CA TYR A 896 43.84 -18.89 -24.47
C TYR A 896 44.92 -17.87 -24.84
N GLU A 897 46.18 -18.28 -24.98
CA GLU A 897 47.27 -17.41 -25.44
C GLU A 897 47.10 -16.98 -26.90
N GLY A 898 46.68 -17.86 -27.82
CA GLY A 898 46.43 -17.51 -29.22
C GLY A 898 45.32 -16.45 -29.36
N LEU A 899 44.28 -16.56 -28.53
CA LEU A 899 43.18 -15.58 -28.47
C LEU A 899 43.66 -14.24 -27.89
N LEU A 900 44.48 -14.27 -26.85
CA LEU A 900 45.06 -13.08 -26.22
C LEU A 900 46.06 -12.37 -27.16
N ASN A 901 46.86 -13.10 -27.94
CA ASN A 901 47.76 -12.54 -28.92
C ASN A 901 47.01 -11.91 -30.11
N ALA A 902 45.93 -12.53 -30.60
CA ALA A 902 45.09 -11.94 -31.64
C ALA A 902 44.46 -10.61 -31.19
N LEU A 903 44.05 -10.54 -29.91
CA LEU A 903 43.56 -9.32 -29.29
C LEU A 903 44.70 -8.29 -29.12
N ALA A 904 45.89 -8.71 -28.71
CA ALA A 904 47.05 -7.83 -28.57
C ALA A 904 47.53 -7.23 -29.91
N THR A 905 47.56 -8.01 -30.99
CA THR A 905 47.86 -7.54 -32.35
C THR A 905 46.81 -6.55 -32.86
N TYR A 906 45.53 -6.78 -32.52
CA TYR A 906 44.44 -5.86 -32.86
C TYR A 906 44.60 -4.50 -32.17
N PHE A 907 45.00 -4.48 -30.89
CA PHE A 907 45.23 -3.24 -30.15
C PHE A 907 46.55 -2.53 -30.53
N GLY A 908 47.60 -3.28 -30.91
CA GLY A 908 48.87 -2.72 -31.39
C GLY A 908 48.80 -2.03 -32.76
N ALA A 909 47.86 -2.43 -33.61
CA ALA A 909 47.67 -1.85 -34.95
C ALA A 909 46.78 -0.59 -34.98
N THR A 910 46.13 -0.23 -33.86
CA THR A 910 45.33 0.99 -33.72
C THR A 910 46.14 2.06 -32.98
N ASN A 911 46.31 3.23 -33.60
CA ASN A 911 47.16 4.34 -33.13
C ASN A 911 46.59 5.05 -31.87
N LEU A 912 46.51 4.34 -30.75
CA LEU A 912 46.01 4.78 -29.44
C LEU A 912 47.11 5.35 -28.53
N ALA A 913 48.29 5.66 -29.08
CA ALA A 913 49.44 6.19 -28.36
C ALA A 913 49.13 7.43 -27.47
N PRO A 914 48.23 8.37 -27.84
CA PRO A 914 47.89 9.51 -26.98
C PRO A 914 47.04 9.13 -25.74
N ALA A 915 46.14 8.14 -25.88
CA ALA A 915 45.27 7.66 -24.79
C ALA A 915 46.08 6.88 -23.75
N ILE A 916 47.05 6.08 -24.22
CA ILE A 916 47.97 5.32 -23.35
C ILE A 916 48.94 6.26 -22.63
N LYS A 917 49.40 7.36 -23.26
CA LYS A 917 50.22 8.39 -22.59
C LYS A 917 49.46 9.14 -21.48
N LYS A 918 48.14 9.30 -21.62
CA LYS A 918 47.25 9.94 -20.63
C LYS A 918 46.93 9.00 -19.47
N TRP A 919 46.82 7.70 -19.75
CA TRP A 919 46.64 6.64 -18.76
C TRP A 919 47.94 6.36 -17.97
N ARG A 920 49.11 6.33 -18.62
CA ARG A 920 50.42 6.21 -17.93
C ARG A 920 50.70 7.31 -16.91
N ARG A 921 50.31 8.57 -17.19
CA ARG A 921 50.42 9.67 -16.21
C ARG A 921 49.51 9.53 -14.99
N TYR A 922 48.42 8.78 -15.12
CA TYR A 922 47.53 8.47 -14.01
C TYR A 922 48.14 7.36 -13.13
N ASP A 923 48.84 6.42 -13.74
CA ASP A 923 49.38 5.22 -13.06
C ASP A 923 50.77 5.43 -12.42
N GLU A 924 51.61 6.32 -12.97
CA GLU A 924 52.87 6.78 -12.34
C GLU A 924 52.63 7.48 -10.98
N ARG A 925 51.42 8.00 -10.74
CA ARG A 925 51.01 8.58 -9.45
C ARG A 925 50.55 7.55 -8.44
N THR A 926 50.20 6.33 -8.86
CA THR A 926 49.56 5.33 -7.99
C THR A 926 50.45 4.14 -7.63
N GLY A 927 51.62 3.98 -8.27
CA GLY A 927 52.72 3.13 -7.79
C GLY A 927 52.36 1.65 -7.58
N ARG A 928 51.40 1.10 -8.34
CA ARG A 928 50.93 -0.27 -8.16
C ARG A 928 51.34 -1.14 -9.35
N ILE A 929 52.38 -1.95 -9.11
CA ILE A 929 52.80 -3.18 -9.82
C ILE A 929 53.91 -2.99 -10.87
N SER A 930 54.88 -3.93 -10.85
CA SER A 930 56.18 -3.92 -11.50
C SER A 930 56.15 -4.14 -13.02
N VAL A 931 57.06 -3.44 -13.70
CA VAL A 931 57.17 -3.18 -15.15
C VAL A 931 57.66 -4.37 -16.01
N GLU A 932 57.95 -5.54 -15.44
CA GLU A 932 58.70 -6.58 -16.18
C GLU A 932 57.85 -7.52 -17.04
N ALA A 933 56.54 -7.63 -16.83
CA ALA A 933 55.68 -8.51 -17.65
C ALA A 933 55.18 -7.86 -18.96
N ALA A 934 55.33 -6.54 -19.11
CA ALA A 934 54.83 -5.81 -20.29
C ALA A 934 55.93 -5.51 -21.34
N ASN A 935 57.20 -5.72 -21.01
CA ASN A 935 58.33 -5.32 -21.87
C ASN A 935 58.78 -6.39 -22.89
N SER A 936 58.25 -7.62 -22.86
CA SER A 936 58.70 -8.67 -23.78
C SER A 936 57.96 -8.71 -25.14
N VAL A 937 56.94 -7.87 -25.34
CA VAL A 937 56.03 -7.98 -26.51
C VAL A 937 56.19 -6.86 -27.55
N MET A 938 57.02 -5.83 -27.30
CA MET A 938 57.13 -4.67 -28.21
C MET A 938 58.55 -4.32 -28.72
N ASP A 939 59.54 -5.21 -28.61
CA ASP A 939 60.91 -4.89 -29.07
C ASP A 939 61.27 -5.37 -30.48
N ASP A 940 60.29 -5.61 -31.36
CA ASP A 940 60.58 -5.89 -32.78
C ASP A 940 60.51 -4.60 -33.63
N LYS A 941 61.68 -3.99 -33.81
CA LYS A 941 61.92 -2.64 -34.40
C LYS A 941 61.58 -2.48 -35.89
N GLY A 942 60.99 -3.47 -36.56
CA GLY A 942 60.83 -3.47 -38.02
C GLY A 942 59.68 -2.61 -38.59
N THR A 943 58.73 -2.13 -37.77
CA THR A 943 57.41 -1.69 -38.29
C THR A 943 57.10 -0.20 -38.17
N GLN A 944 57.99 0.63 -37.62
CA GLN A 944 57.71 2.06 -37.39
C GLN A 944 58.11 3.01 -38.53
N GLU A 945 58.95 2.62 -39.49
CA GLU A 945 59.47 3.58 -40.48
C GLU A 945 58.59 3.79 -41.73
N ASN A 946 57.59 2.95 -42.02
CA ASN A 946 56.84 3.03 -43.28
C ASN A 946 55.52 3.83 -43.26
N LEU A 947 55.10 4.40 -42.12
CA LEU A 947 53.77 5.02 -41.99
C LEU A 947 53.77 6.56 -41.99
N MET A 948 54.93 7.22 -41.97
CA MET A 948 55.02 8.70 -41.90
C MET A 948 54.92 9.42 -43.26
N THR A 949 54.82 8.70 -44.39
CA THR A 949 54.97 9.33 -45.72
C THR A 949 53.68 9.43 -46.55
N GLN A 950 52.50 9.06 -46.03
CA GLN A 950 51.25 9.02 -46.82
C GLN A 950 50.05 9.82 -46.25
N GLN A 951 50.30 10.95 -45.58
CA GLN A 951 49.23 11.90 -45.17
C GLN A 951 49.51 13.34 -45.65
N ALA A 952 49.77 13.50 -46.95
CA ALA A 952 49.83 14.81 -47.57
C ALA A 952 49.21 14.78 -48.98
N SER A 953 47.88 14.67 -49.07
CA SER A 953 47.09 15.22 -50.18
C SER A 953 45.62 14.81 -50.04
N SER A 954 44.73 15.71 -50.47
CA SER A 954 43.29 15.56 -50.67
C SER A 954 42.37 15.68 -49.44
N LEU A 955 41.90 16.91 -49.20
CA LEU A 955 40.54 17.22 -48.75
C LEU A 955 40.19 18.64 -49.25
N GLU A 956 39.76 18.70 -50.50
CA GLU A 956 38.98 19.80 -51.08
C GLU A 956 37.52 19.32 -51.20
N PHE A 957 36.60 20.20 -50.80
CA PHE A 957 35.15 20.25 -51.10
C PHE A 957 34.14 19.29 -50.42
N TRP A 958 33.14 19.97 -49.83
CA TRP A 958 31.82 19.62 -49.26
C TRP A 958 31.74 19.05 -47.83
#